data_AF-A0A2Z6MEZ7-F1
#
_entry.id   AF-A0A2Z6MEZ7-F1
#
_cell.length_a   1.000
_cell.length_b   1.000
_cell.length_c   1.000
_cell.angle_alpha   90.00
_cell.angle_beta   90.00
_cell.angle_gamma   90.00
#
_symmetry.space_group_name_H-M   'P 1'
#
loop_
_entity.id
_entity.type
_entity.pdbx_description
1 polymer ?
#
loop_
_entity_poly.entity_id
_entity_poly.type
_entity_poly.pdbx_seq_one_letter_code
_entity_poly.pdbx_strand_id
1 'polypeptide(L)'
;MVFLAEPMIEISQVPTWYWQSLKFDKFCVNNRAPHIPNLWGLWSANVSLVPVFVSSQCIAFEYSFNNAKVYVAAVYAHTSYLIRHQLWADLTSLQSQYVGSWMFAGDFNAVLGAHEKRGKRLPSNLSCNDFLLWTNANLLIHLNTIGVRFTWANGRGESEFITQRLDRSIVNQAWLEFWQNIHCCALFKHNSDHHPLLVTQDLMVIKHPTPFRFYKAWTSHVDCARVVTEVWSQPVQGPPMVCLQDKLKRLRAALKEWNRSVFGNVDHNVKLAIEEVSSVQALIDANDFSAALQQRDFEAQLQLSKVLLQQEMFWRDKARVNSFALGDRNTTYFHRLAKIKSASKPIVVLQTEQGSITDAADIETHIVNYFKSIFCGSNNCSANSLIQDCVSNLVSPEENNSLTAIPSEAEIKTAVFYMNAEGAPGPDGFGGHFYQHYWDIIAFDVIYAVQSFFLTGILPQHLNSNILILIPKTPEADCIENFRLIALANFQFKIITKILADRLSSVASRIVSLHQRGFIPDRHIADCVIIASEAVNVLSKKSYAGNIALKIDISKAFDTLDWNFLLAVLKQFGFGETFCSWITEILHSARLSVLVNGKLTGFFPCSRGVRQGDPLSPLLFCIAEDVLSRGISKAVLDGVLTLMSLCRNVQVPTHVLYADDIMVFCKGSKRNLRCLMEIFKSYGEVSGQLINKQKSKFYSGAISNARLLMITNLLGFGAGTIPLNYLGCPIFVGKPNSTHFSAIADKVRVKLASWKGALLSIMGRVQLVRAIIHGNEQWAVMCRARFLKWGQPSNTFLKSSIWHGIKHHIATVKANSRWLLGTGTKVSFWLDNWLSEPLAELFSIPLSAYPSLTARVSSFIVNGEWRIPASIVHRNAAVHARIFKIVVPRYALPDKLVWCPAKDGILSAKLAYDFLFPSQQQQLWTGWVWHKFVPPSTSFIAWRCFQNKMPTDENLIKRGCWSQMLKQVVIAAVLHVLKRAIDCRLPKADEQPILQLLAATTSTAVTPSTVTKIVMWCTPSIGWMKVNTDGSVNSSSAACGGLLRDYMANFRGGYAQKISTLSVLHAEIMTLILAMELAHSKNWFHLWLESDSMNALHAFEDMNVVPWDLRNRWSNCMHLGLTLKWSHIFREGNACADKFASLGHACPQLRWWSSLPPKLRDDFLQDKLGIPQYRTT
;
A
#
# COMPACT_ATOMS: atom_id res chain seq x y z
N MET A 1 21.02 19.34 23.79
CA MET A 1 21.16 18.99 22.36
C MET A 1 21.84 17.63 22.28
N VAL A 2 21.42 16.75 21.37
CA VAL A 2 22.07 15.44 21.12
C VAL A 2 22.63 15.49 19.71
N PHE A 3 23.92 15.19 19.55
CA PHE A 3 24.63 15.23 18.29
C PHE A 3 25.23 13.86 17.99
N LEU A 4 24.98 13.36 16.78
CA LEU A 4 25.51 12.10 16.29
C LEU A 4 26.52 12.40 15.20
N ALA A 5 27.74 11.87 15.31
CA ALA A 5 28.85 12.22 14.44
C ALA A 5 29.64 10.99 13.99
N GLU A 6 30.28 11.08 12.82
CA GLU A 6 31.01 9.98 12.19
C GLU A 6 32.46 10.34 11.82
N PRO A 7 33.30 10.80 12.77
CA PRO A 7 34.49 11.55 12.42
C PRO A 7 35.72 10.69 12.08
N MET A 8 35.66 9.36 12.20
CA MET A 8 36.75 8.42 11.88
C MET A 8 38.11 8.75 12.53
N ILE A 9 38.10 9.44 13.67
CA ILE A 9 39.26 9.78 14.49
C ILE A 9 39.01 9.33 15.93
N GLU A 10 40.02 9.42 16.80
CA GLU A 10 39.81 9.22 18.24
C GLU A 10 39.30 10.50 18.92
N ILE A 11 38.45 10.33 19.94
CA ILE A 11 37.87 11.46 20.67
C ILE A 11 38.94 12.29 21.41
N SER A 12 40.03 11.64 21.78
CA SER A 12 41.22 12.21 22.42
C SER A 12 41.96 13.22 21.53
N GLN A 13 41.80 13.13 20.21
CA GLN A 13 42.47 14.02 19.25
C GLN A 13 41.78 15.39 19.13
N VAL A 14 40.55 15.53 19.65
CA VAL A 14 39.82 16.80 19.61
C VAL A 14 40.06 17.58 20.91
N PRO A 15 40.57 18.82 20.86
CA PRO A 15 40.87 19.61 22.05
C PRO A 15 39.65 19.86 22.94
N THR A 16 39.84 19.81 24.27
CA THR A 16 38.75 20.00 25.24
C THR A 16 38.04 21.35 25.11
N TRP A 17 38.75 22.42 24.73
CA TRP A 17 38.16 23.75 24.53
C TRP A 17 37.09 23.76 23.44
N TYR A 18 37.22 22.91 22.42
CA TYR A 18 36.25 22.79 21.32
C TYR A 18 34.92 22.27 21.86
N TRP A 19 34.95 21.22 22.67
CA TRP A 19 33.76 20.65 23.31
C TRP A 19 33.10 21.62 24.28
N GLN A 20 33.90 22.38 25.04
CA GLN A 20 33.40 23.42 25.95
C GLN A 20 32.68 24.54 25.21
N SER A 21 33.21 24.98 24.06
CA SER A 21 32.56 26.01 23.22
C SER A 21 31.19 25.57 22.68
N LEU A 22 31.04 24.27 22.37
CA LEU A 22 29.80 23.67 21.89
C LEU A 22 28.87 23.22 23.03
N LYS A 23 29.31 23.35 24.29
CA LYS A 23 28.60 22.92 25.50
C LYS A 23 28.27 21.41 25.51
N PHE A 24 29.17 20.59 24.96
CA PHE A 24 29.11 19.14 25.07
C PHE A 24 30.10 18.66 26.14
N ASP A 25 29.63 17.86 27.09
CA ASP A 25 30.42 17.36 28.23
C ASP A 25 30.27 15.85 28.45
N LYS A 26 29.37 15.18 27.74
CA LYS A 26 29.16 13.72 27.80
C LYS A 26 29.26 13.08 26.41
N PHE A 27 29.87 11.89 26.39
CA PHE A 27 30.33 11.22 25.16
C PHE A 27 30.09 9.71 25.23
N CYS A 28 29.75 9.10 24.09
CA CYS A 28 29.72 7.65 23.90
C CYS A 28 30.20 7.32 22.47
N VAL A 29 31.03 6.30 22.32
CA VAL A 29 31.58 5.88 21.02
C VAL A 29 31.30 4.40 20.77
N ASN A 30 31.22 4.03 19.50
CA ASN A 30 30.90 2.66 19.10
C ASN A 30 32.11 1.71 19.21
N ASN A 31 31.84 0.41 19.37
CA ASN A 31 32.89 -0.58 19.57
C ASN A 31 33.25 -1.30 18.25
N ARG A 32 34.45 -1.04 17.71
CA ARG A 32 34.92 -1.58 16.42
C ARG A 32 36.22 -2.36 16.49
N ALA A 33 36.62 -2.86 17.67
CA ALA A 33 37.93 -3.50 17.87
C ALA A 33 38.31 -4.47 16.73
N PRO A 34 39.49 -4.32 16.09
CA PRO A 34 40.61 -3.43 16.44
C PRO A 34 40.58 -2.02 15.80
N HIS A 35 39.50 -1.63 15.10
CA HIS A 35 39.42 -0.36 14.37
C HIS A 35 38.98 0.82 15.24
N ILE A 36 39.37 2.02 14.79
CA ILE A 36 38.98 3.29 15.41
C ILE A 36 37.44 3.43 15.39
N PRO A 37 36.83 3.90 16.49
CA PRO A 37 35.41 4.23 16.52
C PRO A 37 35.04 5.22 15.42
N ASN A 38 33.91 4.98 14.76
CA ASN A 38 33.43 5.81 13.66
C ASN A 38 32.01 6.33 13.88
N LEU A 39 31.41 6.08 15.03
CA LEU A 39 30.12 6.61 15.41
C LEU A 39 30.20 7.12 16.84
N TRP A 40 29.91 8.40 17.02
CA TRP A 40 29.94 9.10 18.30
C TRP A 40 28.55 9.65 18.63
N GLY A 41 28.13 9.48 19.88
CA GLY A 41 27.00 10.19 20.46
C GLY A 41 27.47 11.21 21.48
N LEU A 42 27.10 12.47 21.28
CA LEU A 42 27.50 13.63 22.08
C LEU A 42 26.25 14.31 22.65
N TRP A 43 26.28 14.71 23.92
CA TRP A 43 25.18 15.48 24.50
C TRP A 43 25.61 16.41 25.62
N SER A 44 24.79 17.42 25.87
CA SER A 44 24.99 18.42 26.92
C SER A 44 24.51 17.92 28.29
N ALA A 45 25.10 18.42 29.38
CA ALA A 45 24.79 18.11 30.78
C ALA A 45 23.29 18.09 31.09
N ASN A 46 22.56 19.03 30.48
CA ASN A 46 21.12 19.25 30.67
C ASN A 46 20.24 18.11 30.09
N VAL A 47 20.84 17.12 29.42
CA VAL A 47 20.14 15.95 28.86
C VAL A 47 20.69 14.70 29.53
N SER A 48 19.83 13.89 30.14
CA SER A 48 20.21 12.61 30.74
C SER A 48 19.99 11.46 29.75
N LEU A 49 21.03 11.10 29.01
CA LEU A 49 21.07 9.90 28.16
C LEU A 49 21.89 8.81 28.83
N VAL A 50 21.38 7.57 28.79
CA VAL A 50 22.08 6.37 29.26
C VAL A 50 22.27 5.41 28.09
N PRO A 51 23.51 5.06 27.70
CA PRO A 51 23.72 4.07 26.64
C PRO A 51 23.24 2.69 27.12
N VAL A 52 22.31 2.09 26.38
CA VAL A 52 21.74 0.76 26.68
C VAL A 52 22.33 -0.34 25.79
N PHE A 53 22.90 0.03 24.64
CA PHE A 53 23.53 -0.91 23.72
C PHE A 53 24.59 -0.22 22.87
N VAL A 54 25.71 -0.91 22.65
CA VAL A 54 26.81 -0.44 21.79
C VAL A 54 27.32 -1.62 20.97
N SER A 55 27.44 -1.42 19.66
CA SER A 55 27.98 -2.39 18.70
C SER A 55 28.93 -1.69 17.72
N SER A 56 29.44 -2.41 16.72
CA SER A 56 30.26 -1.82 15.66
C SER A 56 29.48 -0.94 14.68
N GLN A 57 28.15 -1.07 14.63
CA GLN A 57 27.28 -0.38 13.67
C GLN A 57 26.18 0.47 14.32
N CYS A 58 26.06 0.46 15.64
CA CYS A 58 24.97 1.14 16.36
C CYS A 58 25.33 1.48 17.80
N ILE A 59 24.83 2.63 18.29
CA ILE A 59 24.77 2.99 19.70
C ILE A 59 23.31 3.34 20.04
N ALA A 60 22.73 2.69 21.05
CA ALA A 60 21.38 3.00 21.52
C ALA A 60 21.40 3.64 22.91
N PHE A 61 20.57 4.66 23.09
CA PHE A 61 20.42 5.45 24.30
C PHE A 61 18.99 5.36 24.84
N GLU A 62 18.86 5.29 26.16
CA GLU A 62 17.63 5.57 26.90
C GLU A 62 17.64 7.03 27.37
N TYR A 63 16.52 7.70 27.14
CA TYR A 63 16.22 9.07 27.55
C TYR A 63 14.97 9.08 28.42
N SER A 64 15.05 9.63 29.63
CA SER A 64 13.87 9.83 30.48
C SER A 64 13.33 11.26 30.33
N PHE A 65 12.07 11.38 29.93
CA PHE A 65 11.40 12.67 29.73
C PHE A 65 9.97 12.62 30.26
N ASN A 66 9.59 13.56 31.13
CA ASN A 66 8.26 13.61 31.77
C ASN A 66 7.81 12.26 32.36
N ASN A 67 8.70 11.58 33.11
CA ASN A 67 8.49 10.25 33.69
C ASN A 67 8.24 9.11 32.68
N ALA A 68 8.46 9.33 31.38
CA ALA A 68 8.41 8.30 30.34
C ALA A 68 9.80 8.01 29.77
N LYS A 69 10.05 6.74 29.43
CA LYS A 69 11.29 6.28 28.80
C LYS A 69 11.16 6.31 27.28
N VAL A 70 12.16 6.88 26.63
CA VAL A 70 12.24 7.08 25.18
C VAL A 70 13.60 6.58 24.72
N TYR A 71 13.67 5.92 23.56
CA TYR A 71 14.86 5.23 23.08
C TYR A 71 15.32 5.79 21.73
N VAL A 72 16.62 6.09 21.62
CA VAL A 72 17.23 6.60 20.38
C VAL A 72 18.44 5.74 20.02
N ALA A 73 18.43 5.17 18.81
CA ALA A 73 19.55 4.43 18.25
C ALA A 73 20.22 5.23 17.14
N ALA A 74 21.49 5.58 17.36
CA ALA A 74 22.39 6.07 16.34
C ALA A 74 22.87 4.88 15.50
N VAL A 75 22.79 4.98 14.16
CA VAL A 75 23.12 3.89 13.25
C VAL A 75 24.19 4.36 12.26
N TYR A 76 25.25 3.55 12.12
CA TYR A 76 26.21 3.62 11.03
C TYR A 76 26.39 2.22 10.46
N ALA A 77 25.56 1.87 9.49
CA ALA A 77 25.49 0.53 8.96
C ALA A 77 26.64 0.27 7.97
N HIS A 78 27.13 -0.97 7.91
CA HIS A 78 28.18 -1.35 6.97
C HIS A 78 27.68 -1.25 5.52
N THR A 79 28.55 -0.91 4.57
CA THR A 79 28.25 -0.91 3.12
C THR A 79 27.87 -2.27 2.53
N SER A 80 28.27 -3.39 3.17
CA SER A 80 27.98 -4.75 2.73
C SER A 80 26.65 -5.24 3.33
N TYR A 81 25.70 -5.61 2.48
CA TYR A 81 24.39 -6.07 2.93
C TYR A 81 24.46 -7.34 3.78
N LEU A 82 25.45 -8.21 3.56
CA LEU A 82 25.64 -9.43 4.35
C LEU A 82 25.94 -9.12 5.82
N ILE A 83 26.78 -8.11 6.06
CA ILE A 83 27.19 -7.69 7.41
C ILE A 83 26.06 -6.88 8.09
N ARG A 84 25.27 -6.13 7.30
CA ARG A 84 24.10 -5.40 7.82
C ARG A 84 22.99 -6.29 8.38
N HIS A 85 22.90 -7.57 7.97
CA HIS A 85 21.90 -8.48 8.54
C HIS A 85 22.03 -8.60 10.07
N GLN A 86 23.25 -8.57 10.60
CA GLN A 86 23.47 -8.57 12.04
C GLN A 86 22.88 -7.32 12.70
N LEU A 87 23.12 -6.14 12.12
CA LEU A 87 22.53 -4.89 12.60
C LEU A 87 20.99 -4.96 12.63
N TRP A 88 20.35 -5.50 11.58
CA TRP A 88 18.89 -5.66 11.56
C TRP A 88 18.37 -6.58 12.67
N ALA A 89 19.08 -7.66 12.97
CA ALA A 89 18.77 -8.56 14.07
C ALA A 89 18.93 -7.84 15.42
N ASP A 90 20.03 -7.11 15.61
CA ASP A 90 20.31 -6.35 16.84
C ASP A 90 19.22 -5.30 17.09
N LEU A 91 18.88 -4.48 16.10
CA LEU A 91 17.82 -3.45 16.24
C LEU A 91 16.44 -4.06 16.53
N THR A 92 16.14 -5.23 15.95
CA THR A 92 14.89 -5.97 16.21
C THR A 92 14.86 -6.51 17.65
N SER A 93 15.99 -7.04 18.13
CA SER A 93 16.14 -7.51 19.50
C SER A 93 15.99 -6.36 20.51
N LEU A 94 16.62 -5.22 20.24
CA LEU A 94 16.52 -4.02 21.09
C LEU A 94 15.09 -3.53 21.23
N GLN A 95 14.35 -3.43 20.13
CA GLN A 95 12.95 -3.01 20.16
C GLN A 95 12.06 -3.99 20.94
N SER A 96 12.41 -5.28 20.94
CA SER A 96 11.70 -6.32 21.68
C SER A 96 12.04 -6.31 23.17
N GLN A 97 13.30 -6.03 23.51
CA GLN A 97 13.79 -5.99 24.89
C GLN A 97 13.35 -4.73 25.64
N TYR A 98 13.40 -3.56 24.98
CA TYR A 98 13.01 -2.29 25.58
C TYR A 98 11.73 -1.79 24.92
N VAL A 99 10.58 -2.13 25.50
CA VAL A 99 9.28 -1.73 24.97
C VAL A 99 9.05 -0.25 25.25
N GLY A 100 8.86 0.56 24.21
CA GLY A 100 8.62 1.99 24.35
C GLY A 100 8.71 2.77 23.03
N SER A 101 8.88 4.09 23.13
CA SER A 101 9.05 4.99 21.98
C SER A 101 10.46 4.86 21.40
N TRP A 102 10.59 4.49 20.12
CA TRP A 102 11.88 4.29 19.45
C TRP A 102 12.09 5.20 18.24
N MET A 103 13.31 5.73 18.14
CA MET A 103 13.85 6.37 16.93
C MET A 103 15.21 5.75 16.57
N PHE A 104 15.38 5.36 15.32
CA PHE A 104 16.63 4.92 14.70
C PHE A 104 17.07 5.99 13.70
N ALA A 105 18.25 6.60 13.88
CA ALA A 105 18.72 7.69 13.04
C ALA A 105 20.20 7.56 12.68
N GLY A 106 20.57 7.92 11.45
CA GLY A 106 21.95 7.91 10.95
C GLY A 106 22.06 7.32 9.54
N ASP A 107 23.27 6.93 9.16
CA ASP A 107 23.59 6.31 7.87
C ASP A 107 23.26 4.80 7.87
N PHE A 108 22.24 4.41 7.11
CA PHE A 108 21.86 3.01 6.95
C PHE A 108 22.58 2.28 5.81
N ASN A 109 23.38 2.98 5.00
CA ASN A 109 24.08 2.46 3.83
C ASN A 109 23.19 1.62 2.89
N ALA A 110 21.88 1.91 2.88
CA ALA A 110 20.84 1.19 2.17
C ALA A 110 19.76 2.15 1.66
N VAL A 111 19.24 1.85 0.46
CA VAL A 111 18.14 2.60 -0.16
C VAL A 111 16.91 1.69 -0.29
N LEU A 112 15.71 2.26 -0.31
CA LEU A 112 14.45 1.53 -0.45
C LEU A 112 14.15 1.12 -1.90
N GLY A 113 14.77 1.77 -2.89
CA GLY A 113 14.60 1.43 -4.30
C GLY A 113 15.36 2.34 -5.25
N ALA A 114 15.12 2.20 -6.55
CA ALA A 114 15.86 2.96 -7.57
C ALA A 114 15.60 4.47 -7.51
N HIS A 115 14.43 4.88 -7.00
CA HIS A 115 14.06 6.29 -6.82
C HIS A 115 14.94 7.07 -5.83
N GLU A 116 15.75 6.38 -5.03
CA GLU A 116 16.64 6.95 -4.00
C GLU A 116 18.13 6.82 -4.36
N LYS A 117 18.43 6.45 -5.60
CA LYS A 117 19.78 6.46 -6.17
C LYS A 117 19.76 7.13 -7.55
N ARG A 118 20.70 8.03 -7.79
CA ARG A 118 21.00 8.56 -9.12
C ARG A 118 22.40 8.12 -9.55
N GLY A 119 22.51 7.54 -10.74
CA GLY A 119 23.78 7.06 -11.30
C GLY A 119 23.55 6.07 -12.45
N LYS A 120 24.64 5.65 -13.12
CA LYS A 120 24.57 4.73 -14.28
C LYS A 120 23.96 3.36 -13.97
N ARG A 121 24.15 2.86 -12.75
CA ARG A 121 23.69 1.52 -12.32
C ARG A 121 22.60 1.62 -11.25
N LEU A 122 21.54 0.84 -11.43
CA LEU A 122 20.48 0.67 -10.43
C LEU A 122 21.03 0.12 -9.11
N PRO A 123 20.39 0.40 -7.96
CA PRO A 123 20.78 -0.21 -6.69
C PRO A 123 20.48 -1.72 -6.69
N SER A 124 21.18 -2.47 -5.84
CA SER A 124 20.95 -3.91 -5.69
C SER A 124 19.55 -4.16 -5.12
N ASN A 125 18.71 -4.88 -5.88
CA ASN A 125 17.37 -5.24 -5.44
C ASN A 125 17.37 -6.07 -4.15
N LEU A 126 18.38 -6.92 -3.93
CA LEU A 126 18.48 -7.74 -2.72
C LEU A 126 18.62 -6.86 -1.47
N SER A 127 19.57 -5.92 -1.51
CA SER A 127 19.80 -4.97 -0.41
C SER A 127 18.59 -4.07 -0.17
N CYS A 128 17.92 -3.59 -1.22
CA CYS A 128 16.75 -2.72 -1.06
C CYS A 128 15.59 -3.48 -0.40
N ASN A 129 15.36 -4.72 -0.84
CA ASN A 129 14.30 -5.56 -0.29
C ASN A 129 14.56 -5.94 1.16
N ASP A 130 15.80 -6.25 1.52
CA ASP A 130 16.17 -6.60 2.90
C ASP A 130 15.87 -5.46 3.88
N PHE A 131 16.33 -4.25 3.56
CA PHE A 131 16.07 -3.06 4.38
C PHE A 131 14.57 -2.75 4.51
N LEU A 132 13.82 -2.89 3.41
CA LEU A 132 12.37 -2.72 3.41
C LEU A 132 11.66 -3.80 4.24
N LEU A 133 12.11 -5.05 4.18
CA LEU A 133 11.54 -6.16 4.94
C LEU A 133 11.75 -5.96 6.44
N TRP A 134 12.97 -5.60 6.86
CA TRP A 134 13.27 -5.29 8.27
C TRP A 134 12.39 -4.16 8.81
N THR A 135 12.29 -3.05 8.07
CA THR A 135 11.44 -1.90 8.46
C THR A 135 9.98 -2.36 8.64
N ASN A 136 9.48 -3.18 7.73
CA ASN A 136 8.09 -3.64 7.75
C ASN A 136 7.81 -4.65 8.86
N ALA A 137 8.72 -5.59 9.09
CA ALA A 137 8.62 -6.60 10.15
C ALA A 137 8.54 -5.94 11.54
N ASN A 138 9.30 -4.87 11.75
CA ASN A 138 9.36 -4.11 13.01
C ASN A 138 8.32 -2.98 13.11
N LEU A 139 7.39 -2.91 12.15
CA LEU A 139 6.35 -1.88 12.07
C LEU A 139 6.87 -0.43 12.07
N LEU A 140 8.10 -0.21 11.63
CA LEU A 140 8.80 1.08 11.63
C LEU A 140 8.36 2.02 10.52
N ILE A 141 8.45 3.33 10.76
CA ILE A 141 7.94 4.40 9.90
C ILE A 141 9.12 5.32 9.57
N HIS A 142 9.43 5.46 8.29
CA HIS A 142 10.45 6.41 7.83
C HIS A 142 9.90 7.83 7.96
N LEU A 143 10.54 8.68 8.76
CA LEU A 143 10.20 10.11 8.81
C LEU A 143 10.59 10.77 7.49
N ASN A 144 9.74 11.69 7.03
CA ASN A 144 10.04 12.43 5.82
C ASN A 144 11.11 13.49 6.12
N THR A 145 12.22 13.44 5.38
CA THR A 145 13.29 14.45 5.46
C THR A 145 12.99 15.60 4.50
N ILE A 146 12.91 16.82 5.04
CA ILE A 146 12.69 18.07 4.29
C ILE A 146 14.04 18.63 3.78
N GLY A 147 14.07 19.21 2.59
CA GLY A 147 15.27 19.84 2.00
C GLY A 147 15.85 19.04 0.85
N VAL A 148 16.82 18.17 1.13
CA VAL A 148 17.52 17.42 0.06
C VAL A 148 16.99 16.00 -0.15
N ARG A 149 16.91 15.62 -1.43
CA ARG A 149 16.46 14.28 -1.84
C ARG A 149 17.51 13.18 -1.66
N PHE A 150 18.77 13.51 -1.93
CA PHE A 150 19.89 12.59 -1.77
C PHE A 150 20.78 13.17 -0.67
N THR A 151 21.02 12.38 0.36
CA THR A 151 21.79 12.80 1.53
C THR A 151 23.28 12.61 1.31
N TRP A 152 23.68 11.75 0.36
CA TRP A 152 25.07 11.44 0.06
C TRP A 152 25.43 11.62 -1.43
N ALA A 153 26.66 12.06 -1.71
CA ALA A 153 27.22 12.15 -3.06
C ALA A 153 28.69 11.74 -3.11
N ASN A 154 29.09 10.90 -4.05
CA ASN A 154 30.46 10.36 -4.14
C ASN A 154 31.55 11.37 -4.58
N GLY A 155 31.19 12.61 -4.93
CA GLY A 155 32.12 13.66 -5.33
C GLY A 155 32.90 13.42 -6.64
N ARG A 156 32.56 12.40 -7.44
CA ARG A 156 33.28 12.06 -8.68
C ARG A 156 32.78 12.87 -9.89
N GLY A 157 33.58 12.93 -10.95
CA GLY A 157 33.24 13.61 -12.21
C GLY A 157 32.00 13.04 -12.90
N GLU A 158 31.43 13.80 -13.86
CA GLU A 158 30.09 13.56 -14.43
C GLU A 158 29.81 12.11 -14.90
N SER A 159 30.82 11.42 -15.43
CA SER A 159 30.67 10.06 -15.96
C SER A 159 30.52 8.99 -14.86
N GLU A 160 30.95 9.27 -13.63
CA GLU A 160 30.89 8.36 -12.47
C GLU A 160 30.14 8.97 -11.28
N PHE A 161 29.49 10.12 -11.45
CA PHE A 161 28.77 10.80 -10.38
C PHE A 161 27.57 9.96 -9.90
N ILE A 162 27.54 9.71 -8.59
CA ILE A 162 26.51 8.91 -7.93
C ILE A 162 26.02 9.68 -6.69
N THR A 163 24.70 9.76 -6.54
CA THR A 163 24.06 10.28 -5.32
C THR A 163 23.03 9.31 -4.78
N GLN A 164 22.91 9.22 -3.44
CA GLN A 164 22.05 8.26 -2.75
C GLN A 164 21.39 8.87 -1.51
N ARG A 165 20.26 8.30 -1.07
CA ARG A 165 19.62 8.62 0.21
C ARG A 165 19.93 7.55 1.25
N LEU A 166 21.04 7.72 1.95
CA LEU A 166 21.55 6.76 2.92
C LEU A 166 21.17 7.12 4.36
N ASP A 167 21.17 8.41 4.67
CA ASP A 167 20.87 8.97 5.98
C ASP A 167 19.36 9.09 6.20
N ARG A 168 18.86 8.57 7.32
CA ARG A 168 17.42 8.57 7.65
C ARG A 168 17.14 8.71 9.13
N SER A 169 15.89 9.07 9.43
CA SER A 169 15.29 8.89 10.75
C SER A 169 14.05 8.00 10.62
N ILE A 170 14.03 6.90 11.36
CA ILE A 170 13.02 5.84 11.31
C ILE A 170 12.46 5.65 12.72
N VAL A 171 11.14 5.70 12.89
CA VAL A 171 10.50 5.67 14.22
C VAL A 171 9.45 4.58 14.32
N ASN A 172 9.13 4.13 15.53
CA ASN A 172 7.98 3.25 15.77
C ASN A 172 6.70 4.06 16.02
N GLN A 173 5.56 3.38 16.18
CA GLN A 173 4.27 4.05 16.42
C GLN A 173 4.26 4.81 17.76
N ALA A 174 4.80 4.22 18.82
CA ALA A 174 4.82 4.83 20.15
C ALA A 174 5.52 6.20 20.13
N TRP A 175 6.59 6.35 19.34
CA TRP A 175 7.27 7.62 19.15
C TRP A 175 6.36 8.73 18.57
N LEU A 176 5.54 8.40 17.56
CA LEU A 176 4.58 9.34 16.95
C LEU A 176 3.37 9.67 17.85
N GLU A 177 3.10 8.80 18.82
CA GLU A 177 2.04 9.01 19.81
C GLU A 177 2.53 9.87 20.97
N PHE A 178 3.78 9.65 21.37
CA PHE A 178 4.44 10.38 22.44
C PHE A 178 4.69 11.85 22.08
N TRP A 179 5.28 12.10 20.91
CA TRP A 179 5.55 13.47 20.44
C TRP A 179 4.41 14.02 19.58
N GLN A 180 4.04 15.28 19.79
CA GLN A 180 2.95 15.90 19.03
C GLN A 180 3.44 16.52 17.71
N ASN A 181 4.61 17.14 17.72
CA ASN A 181 5.28 17.68 16.54
C ASN A 181 6.64 17.00 16.36
N ILE A 182 6.89 16.43 15.19
CA ILE A 182 8.18 15.81 14.84
C ILE A 182 8.53 16.22 13.41
N HIS A 183 9.72 16.78 13.23
CA HIS A 183 10.24 17.19 11.92
C HIS A 183 11.66 16.66 11.74
N CYS A 184 11.97 16.26 10.51
CA CYS A 184 13.32 15.89 10.11
C CYS A 184 13.68 16.74 8.89
N CYS A 185 14.78 17.50 8.96
CA CYS A 185 15.28 18.28 7.83
C CYS A 185 16.76 17.97 7.58
N ALA A 186 17.18 18.10 6.34
CA ALA A 186 18.58 18.00 5.96
C ALA A 186 19.19 19.41 5.88
N LEU A 187 20.29 19.61 6.59
CA LEU A 187 21.03 20.86 6.64
C LEU A 187 22.00 20.99 5.45
N PHE A 188 22.54 22.19 5.26
CA PHE A 188 23.56 22.43 4.25
C PHE A 188 24.82 21.62 4.56
N LYS A 189 25.32 20.92 3.55
CA LYS A 189 26.63 20.27 3.63
C LYS A 189 27.72 21.30 3.36
N HIS A 190 28.75 21.33 4.20
CA HIS A 190 29.96 22.13 3.99
C HIS A 190 31.16 21.21 4.18
N ASN A 191 31.97 21.04 3.12
CA ASN A 191 33.13 20.13 3.08
C ASN A 191 32.83 18.67 3.51
N SER A 192 31.59 18.21 3.28
CA SER A 192 31.15 16.83 3.53
C SER A 192 30.51 16.24 2.27
N ASP A 193 30.64 14.94 2.09
CA ASP A 193 29.90 14.17 1.08
C ASP A 193 28.47 13.84 1.53
N HIS A 194 28.17 13.97 2.83
CA HIS A 194 26.85 13.82 3.43
C HIS A 194 26.19 15.17 3.81
N HIS A 195 24.85 15.19 3.82
CA HIS A 195 24.03 16.23 4.41
C HIS A 195 23.70 15.90 5.87
N PRO A 196 24.00 16.78 6.84
CA PRO A 196 23.61 16.57 8.23
C PRO A 196 22.08 16.53 8.39
N LEU A 197 21.56 15.63 9.22
CA LEU A 197 20.14 15.56 9.54
C LEU A 197 19.84 16.20 10.89
N LEU A 198 18.83 17.06 10.94
CA LEU A 198 18.29 17.65 12.16
C LEU A 198 16.89 17.11 12.41
N VAL A 199 16.68 16.50 13.58
CA VAL A 199 15.38 16.05 14.05
C VAL A 199 14.91 16.93 15.20
N THR A 200 13.80 17.63 15.00
CA THR A 200 13.16 18.49 16.01
C THR A 200 11.90 17.81 16.52
N GLN A 201 11.69 17.85 17.83
CA GLN A 201 10.61 17.15 18.53
C GLN A 201 10.05 18.11 19.59
N ASP A 202 8.73 18.26 19.66
CA ASP A 202 8.09 19.14 20.64
C ASP A 202 6.78 18.54 21.17
N LEU A 203 6.50 18.82 22.44
CA LEU A 203 5.22 18.56 23.11
C LEU A 203 4.26 19.76 23.01
N MET A 204 4.77 20.98 22.81
CA MET A 204 3.96 22.18 22.81
C MET A 204 3.06 22.25 21.57
N VAL A 205 1.75 22.37 21.84
CA VAL A 205 0.74 22.61 20.82
C VAL A 205 0.50 24.10 20.74
N ILE A 206 1.05 24.78 19.74
CA ILE A 206 0.52 26.09 19.35
C ILE A 206 -0.86 25.81 18.71
N LYS A 207 -1.92 25.86 19.51
CA LYS A 207 -3.30 25.68 19.02
C LYS A 207 -3.72 26.92 18.26
N HIS A 208 -3.60 26.89 16.94
CA HIS A 208 -4.25 27.89 16.10
C HIS A 208 -5.76 27.61 16.00
N PRO A 209 -6.62 28.65 15.92
CA PRO A 209 -8.02 28.47 15.61
C PRO A 209 -8.15 27.82 14.23
N THR A 210 -8.55 26.54 14.20
CA THR A 210 -8.76 25.84 12.95
C THR A 210 -10.10 26.28 12.32
N PRO A 211 -10.16 26.39 10.98
CA PRO A 211 -11.41 26.70 10.31
C PRO A 211 -12.46 25.62 10.62
N PHE A 212 -13.72 26.05 10.79
CA PHE A 212 -14.83 25.13 11.02
C PHE A 212 -14.94 24.14 9.87
N ARG A 213 -15.29 22.89 10.21
CA ARG A 213 -15.57 21.84 9.24
C ARG A 213 -16.73 21.01 9.75
N PHE A 214 -17.73 20.81 8.90
CA PHE A 214 -18.80 19.87 9.16
C PHE A 214 -18.24 18.44 9.22
N TYR A 215 -18.42 17.75 10.35
CA TYR A 215 -18.00 16.36 10.49
C TYR A 215 -19.13 15.43 10.06
N LYS A 216 -18.85 14.49 9.16
CA LYS A 216 -19.86 13.54 8.68
C LYS A 216 -20.39 12.65 9.80
N ALA A 217 -19.54 12.36 10.79
CA ALA A 217 -19.93 11.62 12.00
C ALA A 217 -21.14 12.24 12.71
N TRP A 218 -21.36 13.56 12.61
CA TRP A 218 -22.54 14.21 13.19
C TRP A 218 -23.85 13.70 12.62
N THR A 219 -23.89 13.37 11.32
CA THR A 219 -25.11 12.86 10.66
C THR A 219 -25.57 11.50 11.19
N SER A 220 -24.68 10.74 11.83
CA SER A 220 -25.04 9.47 12.48
C SER A 220 -25.78 9.66 13.81
N HIS A 221 -25.75 10.87 14.38
CA HIS A 221 -26.41 11.17 15.65
C HIS A 221 -27.86 11.60 15.42
N VAL A 222 -28.78 10.99 16.18
CA VAL A 222 -30.23 11.21 16.05
C VAL A 222 -30.63 12.68 16.20
N ASP A 223 -30.03 13.40 17.14
CA ASP A 223 -30.31 14.83 17.35
C ASP A 223 -29.74 15.77 16.28
N CYS A 224 -28.81 15.34 15.42
CA CYS A 224 -28.19 16.26 14.47
C CYS A 224 -29.22 16.79 13.46
N ALA A 225 -30.10 15.92 12.96
CA ALA A 225 -31.18 16.31 12.07
C ALA A 225 -32.16 17.30 12.73
N ARG A 226 -32.45 17.10 14.02
CA ARG A 226 -33.29 18.01 14.82
C ARG A 226 -32.65 19.40 14.94
N VAL A 227 -31.37 19.46 15.33
CA VAL A 227 -30.62 20.73 15.44
C VAL A 227 -30.57 21.47 14.09
N VAL A 228 -30.33 20.74 12.99
CA VAL A 228 -30.34 21.34 11.65
C VAL A 228 -31.73 21.90 11.34
N THR A 229 -32.80 21.14 11.56
CA THR A 229 -34.19 21.57 11.28
C THR A 229 -34.59 22.79 12.10
N GLU A 230 -34.36 22.77 13.42
CA GLU A 230 -34.71 23.86 14.34
C GLU A 230 -34.00 25.16 13.95
N VAL A 231 -32.69 25.12 13.70
CA VAL A 231 -31.92 26.31 13.34
C VAL A 231 -32.29 26.81 11.95
N TRP A 232 -32.56 25.90 11.00
CA TRP A 232 -32.89 26.25 9.62
C TRP A 232 -34.29 26.86 9.47
N SER A 233 -35.22 26.47 10.34
CA SER A 233 -36.59 27.00 10.37
C SER A 233 -36.69 28.48 10.77
N GLN A 234 -35.64 29.04 11.38
CA GLN A 234 -35.63 30.43 11.80
C GLN A 234 -35.67 31.38 10.59
N PRO A 235 -36.55 32.41 10.60
CA PRO A 235 -36.66 33.33 9.48
C PRO A 235 -35.39 34.16 9.31
N VAL A 236 -35.06 34.43 8.05
CA VAL A 236 -34.00 35.34 7.62
C VAL A 236 -34.58 36.21 6.51
N GLN A 237 -34.35 37.52 6.58
CA GLN A 237 -34.79 38.46 5.56
C GLN A 237 -33.59 38.91 4.70
N GLY A 238 -33.81 39.05 3.40
CA GLY A 238 -32.81 39.52 2.45
C GLY A 238 -32.90 38.78 1.11
N PRO A 239 -31.98 39.08 0.17
CA PRO A 239 -31.89 38.32 -1.08
C PRO A 239 -31.69 36.82 -0.83
N PRO A 240 -32.20 35.93 -1.69
CA PRO A 240 -32.17 34.47 -1.47
C PRO A 240 -30.77 33.92 -1.14
N MET A 241 -29.74 34.38 -1.86
CA MET A 241 -28.36 33.97 -1.62
C MET A 241 -27.82 34.42 -0.25
N VAL A 242 -28.20 35.61 0.21
CA VAL A 242 -27.81 36.13 1.53
C VAL A 242 -28.53 35.36 2.64
N CYS A 243 -29.81 35.04 2.45
CA CYS A 243 -30.57 34.21 3.37
C CYS A 243 -29.91 32.84 3.58
N LEU A 244 -29.49 32.19 2.49
CA LEU A 244 -28.78 30.91 2.56
C LEU A 244 -27.46 31.03 3.34
N GLN A 245 -26.67 32.07 3.08
CA GLN A 245 -25.41 32.31 3.79
C GLN A 245 -25.62 32.52 5.30
N ASP A 246 -26.61 33.31 5.68
CA ASP A 246 -26.92 33.60 7.07
C ASP A 246 -27.46 32.37 7.81
N LYS A 247 -28.31 31.56 7.17
CA LYS A 247 -28.74 30.27 7.72
C LYS A 247 -27.56 29.33 7.96
N LEU A 248 -26.64 29.21 7.00
CA LEU A 248 -25.41 28.42 7.16
C LEU A 248 -24.52 28.96 8.28
N LYS A 249 -24.40 30.28 8.42
CA LYS A 249 -23.63 30.95 9.47
C LYS A 249 -24.20 30.67 10.87
N ARG A 250 -25.53 30.77 11.03
CA ARG A 250 -26.22 30.41 12.28
C ARG A 250 -26.06 28.93 12.59
N LEU A 251 -26.26 28.06 11.60
CA LEU A 251 -26.10 26.61 11.75
C LEU A 251 -24.67 26.24 12.17
N ARG A 252 -23.65 26.88 11.60
CA ARG A 252 -22.26 26.70 12.00
C ARG A 252 -22.04 27.03 13.48
N ALA A 253 -22.62 28.12 13.98
CA ALA A 253 -22.51 28.49 15.39
C ALA A 253 -23.19 27.45 16.29
N ALA A 254 -24.41 27.05 15.96
CA ALA A 254 -25.16 26.03 16.70
C ALA A 254 -24.45 24.67 16.71
N LEU A 255 -23.93 24.21 15.57
CA LEU A 255 -23.20 22.94 15.48
C LEU A 255 -21.88 22.96 16.24
N LYS A 256 -21.20 24.11 16.33
CA LYS A 256 -19.98 24.24 17.17
C LYS A 256 -20.30 24.05 18.65
N GLU A 257 -21.35 24.70 19.13
CA GLU A 257 -21.78 24.59 20.51
C GLU A 257 -22.29 23.17 20.81
N TRP A 258 -23.14 22.63 19.93
CA TRP A 258 -23.65 21.28 20.04
C TRP A 258 -22.55 20.21 19.98
N ASN A 259 -21.53 20.38 19.14
CA ASN A 259 -20.39 19.46 19.12
C ASN A 259 -19.61 19.50 20.45
N ARG A 260 -19.52 20.67 21.09
CA ARG A 260 -18.84 20.80 22.39
C ARG A 260 -19.63 20.11 23.50
N SER A 261 -20.96 20.23 23.50
CA SER A 261 -21.82 19.68 24.54
C SER A 261 -22.15 18.19 24.37
N VAL A 262 -22.34 17.72 23.13
CA VAL A 262 -22.81 16.35 22.83
C VAL A 262 -21.69 15.41 22.41
N PHE A 263 -20.79 15.85 21.51
CA PHE A 263 -19.73 14.99 20.98
C PHE A 263 -18.43 15.03 21.81
N GLY A 264 -18.06 16.18 22.38
CA GLY A 264 -16.91 16.31 23.27
C GLY A 264 -15.60 15.72 22.70
N ASN A 265 -14.80 15.10 23.56
CA ASN A 265 -13.62 14.33 23.13
C ASN A 265 -14.04 12.88 22.84
N VAL A 266 -14.08 12.52 21.55
CA VAL A 266 -14.53 11.19 21.09
C VAL A 266 -13.73 10.05 21.76
N ASP A 267 -12.42 10.22 21.96
CA ASP A 267 -11.59 9.19 22.61
C ASP A 267 -11.92 9.04 24.10
N HIS A 268 -12.32 10.14 24.77
CA HIS A 268 -12.79 10.10 26.15
C HIS A 268 -14.15 9.41 26.28
N ASN A 269 -15.07 9.68 25.36
CA ASN A 269 -16.39 9.04 25.35
C ASN A 269 -16.28 7.52 25.12
N VAL A 270 -15.34 7.07 24.28
CA VAL A 270 -15.04 5.63 24.12
C VAL A 270 -14.56 5.04 25.44
N LYS A 271 -13.66 5.74 26.15
CA LYS A 271 -13.15 5.28 27.45
C LYS A 271 -14.27 5.15 28.48
N LEU A 272 -15.13 6.17 28.60
CA LEU A 272 -16.30 6.12 29.50
C LEU A 272 -17.28 5.00 29.15
N ALA A 273 -17.55 4.78 27.85
CA ALA A 273 -18.44 3.71 27.42
C ALA A 273 -17.86 2.31 27.72
N ILE A 274 -16.53 2.13 27.60
CA ILE A 274 -15.85 0.89 28.00
C ILE A 274 -15.93 0.71 29.52
N GLU A 275 -15.71 1.78 30.30
CA GLU A 275 -15.81 1.77 31.76
C GLU A 275 -17.22 1.43 32.24
N GLU A 276 -18.27 1.96 31.59
CA GLU A 276 -19.67 1.62 31.92
C GLU A 276 -20.02 0.17 31.56
N VAL A 277 -19.58 -0.33 30.40
CA VAL A 277 -19.78 -1.76 30.07
C VAL A 277 -19.06 -2.64 31.10
N SER A 278 -17.85 -2.26 31.49
CA SER A 278 -17.08 -2.99 32.50
C SER A 278 -17.72 -2.92 33.89
N SER A 279 -18.31 -1.77 34.27
CA SER A 279 -18.99 -1.58 35.56
C SER A 279 -20.29 -2.39 35.61
N VAL A 280 -21.07 -2.40 34.54
CA VAL A 280 -22.32 -3.18 34.43
C VAL A 280 -22.01 -4.67 34.43
N GLN A 281 -20.97 -5.11 33.74
CA GLN A 281 -20.52 -6.51 33.77
C GLN A 281 -20.03 -6.93 35.17
N ALA A 282 -19.27 -6.07 35.85
CA ALA A 282 -18.87 -6.32 37.24
C ALA A 282 -20.07 -6.38 38.20
N LEU A 283 -21.13 -5.59 37.97
CA LEU A 283 -22.37 -5.64 38.75
C LEU A 283 -23.19 -6.90 38.47
N ILE A 284 -23.20 -7.39 37.23
CA ILE A 284 -23.78 -8.69 36.86
C ILE A 284 -23.01 -9.84 37.51
N ASP A 285 -21.69 -9.72 37.61
CA ASP A 285 -20.85 -10.71 38.28
C ASP A 285 -21.03 -10.70 39.82
N ALA A 286 -21.42 -9.56 40.40
CA ALA A 286 -21.57 -9.36 41.85
C ALA A 286 -23.00 -9.60 42.39
N ASN A 287 -24.05 -9.33 41.60
CA ASN A 287 -25.44 -9.52 42.00
C ASN A 287 -26.10 -10.59 41.10
N ASP A 288 -26.80 -11.56 41.71
CA ASP A 288 -27.52 -12.60 40.96
C ASP A 288 -28.46 -12.01 39.88
N PHE A 289 -28.35 -12.55 38.67
CA PHE A 289 -29.07 -12.25 37.42
C PHE A 289 -30.43 -11.53 37.61
N SER A 290 -30.54 -10.27 37.20
CA SER A 290 -31.82 -9.54 37.08
C SER A 290 -32.07 -9.05 35.65
N ALA A 291 -33.33 -9.08 35.21
CA ALA A 291 -33.73 -8.60 33.88
C ALA A 291 -33.37 -7.13 33.63
N ALA A 292 -33.39 -6.30 34.69
CA ALA A 292 -32.99 -4.89 34.63
C ALA A 292 -31.49 -4.71 34.32
N LEU A 293 -30.62 -5.55 34.90
CA LEU A 293 -29.18 -5.51 34.61
C LEU A 293 -28.86 -6.00 33.20
N GLN A 294 -29.59 -6.99 32.68
CA GLN A 294 -29.44 -7.47 31.30
C GLN A 294 -29.83 -6.39 30.27
N GLN A 295 -30.91 -5.67 30.54
CA GLN A 295 -31.30 -4.53 29.71
C GLN A 295 -30.26 -3.42 29.76
N ARG A 296 -29.70 -3.15 30.95
CA ARG A 296 -28.62 -2.16 31.10
C ARG A 296 -27.32 -2.57 30.40
N ASP A 297 -26.94 -3.85 30.40
CA ASP A 297 -25.78 -4.35 29.64
C ASP A 297 -26.00 -4.23 28.13
N PHE A 298 -27.19 -4.59 27.65
CA PHE A 298 -27.54 -4.40 26.24
C PHE A 298 -27.47 -2.92 25.83
N GLU A 299 -28.01 -2.02 26.64
CA GLU A 299 -27.96 -0.57 26.42
C GLU A 299 -26.51 -0.05 26.44
N ALA A 300 -25.69 -0.46 27.41
CA ALA A 300 -24.29 -0.07 27.51
C ALA A 300 -23.46 -0.57 26.31
N GLN A 301 -23.64 -1.82 25.88
CA GLN A 301 -22.99 -2.37 24.69
C GLN A 301 -23.44 -1.69 23.40
N LEU A 302 -24.73 -1.36 23.29
CA LEU A 302 -25.26 -0.60 22.15
C LEU A 302 -24.65 0.80 22.10
N GLN A 303 -24.52 1.48 23.25
CA GLN A 303 -23.86 2.79 23.33
C GLN A 303 -22.37 2.68 22.97
N LEU A 304 -21.64 1.69 23.49
CA LEU A 304 -20.25 1.44 23.11
C LEU A 304 -20.11 1.25 21.60
N SER A 305 -20.98 0.45 20.97
CA SER A 305 -20.96 0.25 19.51
C SER A 305 -21.25 1.54 18.74
N LYS A 306 -22.14 2.41 19.24
CA LYS A 306 -22.42 3.73 18.63
C LYS A 306 -21.21 4.65 18.70
N VAL A 307 -20.58 4.78 19.87
CA VAL A 307 -19.41 5.67 20.07
C VAL A 307 -18.20 5.18 19.28
N LEU A 308 -17.96 3.86 19.22
CA LEU A 308 -16.89 3.28 18.38
C LEU A 308 -17.09 3.57 16.89
N LEU A 309 -18.33 3.53 16.39
CA LEU A 309 -18.63 3.88 15.00
C LEU A 309 -18.33 5.36 14.73
N GLN A 310 -18.70 6.24 15.66
CA GLN A 310 -18.39 7.67 15.56
C GLN A 310 -16.87 7.93 15.55
N GLN A 311 -16.11 7.22 16.40
CA GLN A 311 -14.65 7.28 16.44
C GLN A 311 -14.02 6.83 15.11
N GLU A 312 -14.51 5.74 14.51
CA GLU A 312 -14.07 5.27 13.19
C GLU A 312 -14.29 6.32 12.10
N MET A 313 -15.52 6.85 12.01
CA MET A 313 -15.86 7.88 11.03
C MET A 313 -14.99 9.14 11.19
N PHE A 314 -14.76 9.57 12.43
CA PHE A 314 -13.91 10.71 12.75
C PHE A 314 -12.46 10.53 12.27
N TRP A 315 -11.82 9.41 12.60
CA TRP A 315 -10.43 9.15 12.19
C TRP A 315 -10.29 8.90 10.70
N ARG A 316 -11.28 8.28 10.06
CA ARG A 316 -11.33 8.11 8.61
C ARG A 316 -11.37 9.45 7.88
N ASP A 317 -12.25 10.36 8.31
CA ASP A 317 -12.37 11.71 7.74
C ASP A 317 -11.08 12.53 7.92
N LYS A 318 -10.39 12.35 9.06
CA LYS A 318 -9.10 12.99 9.36
C LYS A 318 -7.95 12.40 8.53
N ALA A 319 -7.95 11.08 8.31
CA ALA A 319 -6.96 10.38 7.49
C ALA A 319 -7.15 10.61 5.98
N ARG A 320 -8.35 11.03 5.53
CA ARG A 320 -8.72 11.22 4.11
C ARG A 320 -8.40 9.98 3.25
N VAL A 321 -8.88 8.81 3.67
CA VAL A 321 -8.70 7.54 2.95
C VAL A 321 -10.01 7.17 2.26
N ASN A 322 -10.08 7.39 0.94
CA ASN A 322 -11.27 7.10 0.12
C ASN A 322 -11.29 5.65 -0.41
N SER A 323 -10.13 4.98 -0.47
CA SER A 323 -9.97 3.69 -1.15
C SER A 323 -10.48 2.47 -0.35
N PHE A 324 -10.90 2.65 0.90
CA PHE A 324 -11.52 1.58 1.68
C PHE A 324 -13.04 1.65 1.52
N ALA A 325 -13.60 0.65 0.83
CA ALA A 325 -15.04 0.43 0.82
C ALA A 325 -15.51 0.11 2.25
N LEU A 326 -16.65 0.71 2.63
CA LEU A 326 -17.31 0.62 3.93
C LEU A 326 -17.25 -0.79 4.52
N GLY A 327 -16.60 -0.97 5.68
CA GLY A 327 -16.66 -2.25 6.41
C GLY A 327 -15.58 -2.58 7.45
N ASP A 328 -14.57 -1.75 7.72
CA ASP A 328 -13.49 -2.09 8.67
C ASP A 328 -13.31 -1.07 9.81
N ARG A 329 -13.48 -1.53 11.07
CA ARG A 329 -13.24 -0.77 12.32
C ARG A 329 -11.75 -0.64 12.63
N ASN A 330 -10.94 -0.22 11.66
CA ASN A 330 -9.48 -0.12 11.84
C ASN A 330 -9.04 1.29 12.25
N THR A 331 -9.52 1.74 13.42
CA THR A 331 -9.17 3.06 13.97
C THR A 331 -7.67 3.23 14.14
N THR A 332 -6.93 2.18 14.53
CA THR A 332 -5.46 2.25 14.71
C THR A 332 -4.73 2.56 13.41
N TYR A 333 -5.14 1.95 12.29
CA TYR A 333 -4.58 2.27 10.97
C TYR A 333 -4.91 3.71 10.54
N PHE A 334 -6.16 4.14 10.68
CA PHE A 334 -6.57 5.51 10.32
C PHE A 334 -5.90 6.56 11.22
N HIS A 335 -5.81 6.29 12.52
CA HIS A 335 -5.10 7.10 13.50
C HIS A 335 -3.63 7.25 13.12
N ARG A 336 -2.95 6.14 12.83
CA ARG A 336 -1.55 6.12 12.40
C ARG A 336 -1.34 6.92 11.11
N LEU A 337 -2.17 6.72 10.09
CA LEU A 337 -2.08 7.48 8.84
C LEU A 337 -2.35 8.97 9.04
N ALA A 338 -3.33 9.32 9.86
CA ALA A 338 -3.62 10.71 10.19
C ALA A 338 -2.42 11.37 10.90
N LYS A 339 -1.79 10.66 11.85
CA LYS A 339 -0.58 11.12 12.56
C LYS A 339 0.62 11.27 11.63
N ILE A 340 0.91 10.30 10.76
CA ILE A 340 1.98 10.39 9.76
C ILE A 340 1.75 11.63 8.87
N LYS A 341 0.53 11.81 8.35
CA LYS A 341 0.18 12.97 7.54
C LYS A 341 0.27 14.28 8.31
N SER A 342 -0.04 14.30 9.61
CA SER A 342 0.10 15.50 10.44
C SER A 342 1.57 15.85 10.69
N ALA A 343 2.43 14.87 10.94
CA ALA A 343 3.87 15.08 11.13
C ALA A 343 4.56 15.60 9.86
N SER A 344 4.10 15.18 8.67
CA SER A 344 4.70 15.56 7.38
C SER A 344 4.10 16.82 6.74
N LYS A 345 3.09 17.44 7.35
CA LYS A 345 2.34 18.58 6.77
C LYS A 345 2.94 19.96 6.97
N PRO A 346 3.55 20.31 8.12
CA PRO A 346 3.92 21.69 8.35
C PRO A 346 5.10 22.09 7.48
N ILE A 347 5.02 23.31 6.97
CA ILE A 347 6.09 24.00 6.25
C ILE A 347 6.97 24.63 7.33
N VAL A 348 8.12 24.02 7.59
CA VAL A 348 9.06 24.43 8.65
C VAL A 348 10.22 25.26 8.09
N VAL A 349 10.64 24.96 6.86
CA VAL A 349 11.74 25.65 6.20
C VAL A 349 11.32 25.97 4.77
N LEU A 350 11.57 27.20 4.33
CA LEU A 350 11.45 27.61 2.93
C LEU A 350 12.77 28.17 2.43
N GLN A 351 13.25 27.65 1.30
CA GLN A 351 14.40 28.19 0.60
C GLN A 351 13.96 29.36 -0.29
N THR A 352 14.62 30.50 -0.14
CA THR A 352 14.42 31.71 -0.96
C THR A 352 15.73 32.12 -1.61
N GLU A 353 15.68 33.04 -2.58
CA GLU A 353 16.88 33.61 -3.20
C GLU A 353 17.79 34.33 -2.19
N GLN A 354 17.25 34.79 -1.06
CA GLN A 354 17.96 35.49 0.00
C GLN A 354 18.44 34.56 1.14
N GLY A 355 18.18 33.25 1.04
CA GLY A 355 18.53 32.24 2.05
C GLY A 355 17.33 31.46 2.58
N SER A 356 17.56 30.59 3.57
CA SER A 356 16.53 29.74 4.17
C SER A 356 15.77 30.47 5.28
N ILE A 357 14.45 30.59 5.14
CA ILE A 357 13.55 31.12 6.16
C ILE A 357 13.09 29.97 7.06
N THR A 358 13.23 30.14 8.37
CA THR A 358 12.84 29.14 9.38
C THR A 358 11.84 29.68 10.41
N ASP A 359 11.70 31.00 10.53
CA ASP A 359 10.70 31.62 11.41
C ASP A 359 9.28 31.49 10.83
N ALA A 360 8.31 31.15 11.69
CA ALA A 360 6.94 30.88 11.27
C ALA A 360 6.22 32.14 10.73
N ALA A 361 6.46 33.32 11.32
CA ALA A 361 5.84 34.57 10.88
C ALA A 361 6.43 35.05 9.54
N ASP A 362 7.73 34.87 9.35
CA ASP A 362 8.41 35.17 8.08
C ASP A 362 7.95 34.23 6.97
N ILE A 363 7.79 32.93 7.27
CA ILE A 363 7.21 31.95 6.34
C ILE A 363 5.79 32.36 5.93
N GLU A 364 4.92 32.70 6.89
CA GLU A 364 3.56 33.17 6.62
C GLU A 364 3.55 34.40 5.71
N THR A 365 4.38 35.40 6.02
CA THR A 365 4.46 36.66 5.27
C THR A 365 5.01 36.45 3.86
N HIS A 366 6.08 35.67 3.73
CA HIS A 366 6.69 35.34 2.45
C HIS A 366 5.71 34.60 1.53
N ILE A 367 4.99 33.61 2.07
CA ILE A 367 3.94 32.88 1.34
C ILE A 367 2.83 33.82 0.84
N VAL A 368 2.30 34.68 1.72
CA VAL A 368 1.21 35.60 1.35
C VAL A 368 1.68 36.59 0.28
N ASN A 369 2.87 37.16 0.43
CA ASN A 369 3.42 38.12 -0.54
C ASN A 369 3.68 37.47 -1.91
N TYR A 370 4.20 36.24 -1.92
CA TYR A 370 4.40 35.47 -3.14
C TYR A 370 3.08 35.22 -3.89
N PHE A 371 2.00 34.83 -3.20
CA PHE A 371 0.73 34.60 -3.88
C PHE A 371 0.00 35.88 -4.27
N LYS A 372 0.16 36.96 -3.49
CA LYS A 372 -0.31 38.28 -3.91
C LYS A 372 0.36 38.74 -5.21
N SER A 373 1.67 38.56 -5.35
CA SER A 373 2.35 38.96 -6.59
C SER A 373 1.89 38.14 -7.82
N ILE A 374 1.52 36.87 -7.62
CA ILE A 374 0.98 36.02 -8.68
C ILE A 374 -0.46 36.40 -9.02
N PHE A 375 -1.38 36.44 -8.06
CA PHE A 375 -2.80 36.59 -8.35
C PHE A 375 -3.27 38.04 -8.45
N CYS A 376 -2.54 39.01 -7.88
CA CYS A 376 -2.85 40.44 -7.93
C CYS A 376 -1.90 41.23 -8.87
N GLY A 377 -0.94 40.56 -9.51
CA GLY A 377 0.01 41.21 -10.41
C GLY A 377 -0.69 41.74 -11.67
N SER A 378 -0.23 42.89 -12.18
CA SER A 378 -0.68 43.40 -13.48
C SER A 378 -0.12 42.52 -14.61
N ASN A 379 -0.98 42.17 -15.54
CA ASN A 379 -0.57 41.63 -16.84
C ASN A 379 -0.29 42.81 -17.77
N ASN A 380 0.94 42.92 -18.28
CA ASN A 380 1.25 43.88 -19.34
C ASN A 380 0.82 43.29 -20.69
N CYS A 381 -0.48 43.06 -20.86
CA CYS A 381 -1.03 42.51 -22.08
C CYS A 381 -1.32 43.61 -23.10
N SER A 382 -1.01 43.35 -24.37
CA SER A 382 -1.29 44.23 -25.50
C SER A 382 -2.22 43.53 -26.48
N ALA A 383 -3.28 44.20 -26.92
CA ALA A 383 -4.16 43.66 -27.94
C ALA A 383 -3.41 43.45 -29.26
N ASN A 384 -3.61 42.29 -29.90
CA ASN A 384 -3.16 41.98 -31.25
C ASN A 384 -4.26 41.25 -32.03
N SER A 385 -4.03 40.94 -33.31
CA SER A 385 -5.04 40.35 -34.20
C SER A 385 -5.24 38.84 -34.02
N LEU A 386 -4.45 38.17 -33.15
CA LEU A 386 -4.39 36.70 -33.08
C LEU A 386 -5.75 36.06 -32.82
N ILE A 387 -6.57 36.67 -31.96
CA ILE A 387 -7.91 36.17 -31.62
C ILE A 387 -8.82 36.23 -32.86
N GLN A 388 -8.85 37.36 -33.57
CA GLN A 388 -9.68 37.53 -34.76
C GLN A 388 -9.21 36.64 -35.92
N ASP A 389 -7.89 36.44 -36.05
CA ASP A 389 -7.29 35.67 -37.15
C ASP A 389 -7.51 34.15 -37.03
N CYS A 390 -7.66 33.64 -35.80
CA CYS A 390 -7.67 32.20 -35.50
C CYS A 390 -9.02 31.68 -35.00
N VAL A 391 -9.85 32.52 -34.37
CA VAL A 391 -11.12 32.11 -33.77
C VAL A 391 -12.29 32.61 -34.61
N SER A 392 -13.13 31.65 -35.03
CA SER A 392 -14.41 31.90 -35.69
C SER A 392 -15.55 31.89 -34.67
N ASN A 393 -16.63 32.57 -35.01
CA ASN A 393 -17.89 32.46 -34.29
C ASN A 393 -18.49 31.08 -34.56
N LEU A 394 -18.57 30.25 -33.52
CA LEU A 394 -19.01 28.85 -33.61
C LEU A 394 -20.21 28.54 -32.72
N VAL A 395 -20.55 29.40 -31.76
CA VAL A 395 -21.66 29.19 -30.83
C VAL A 395 -22.95 29.73 -31.45
N SER A 396 -23.94 28.85 -31.59
CA SER A 396 -25.25 29.18 -32.17
C SER A 396 -26.14 29.97 -31.20
N PRO A 397 -27.14 30.72 -31.70
CA PRO A 397 -28.15 31.37 -30.86
C PRO A 397 -28.91 30.37 -29.97
N GLU A 398 -29.22 29.18 -30.47
CA GLU A 398 -29.92 28.12 -29.72
C GLU A 398 -29.07 27.62 -28.55
N GLU A 399 -27.77 27.40 -28.77
CA GLU A 399 -26.84 27.05 -27.70
C GLU A 399 -26.73 28.17 -26.67
N ASN A 400 -26.65 29.43 -27.11
CA ASN A 400 -26.65 30.57 -26.19
C ASN A 400 -27.90 30.60 -25.30
N ASN A 401 -29.08 30.39 -25.88
CA ASN A 401 -30.34 30.31 -25.12
C ASN A 401 -30.34 29.15 -24.11
N SER A 402 -29.77 27.99 -24.49
CA SER A 402 -29.63 26.86 -23.57
C SER A 402 -28.62 27.13 -22.46
N LEU A 403 -27.52 27.82 -22.74
CA LEU A 403 -26.50 28.18 -21.75
C LEU A 403 -27.06 29.18 -20.73
N THR A 404 -27.91 30.11 -21.17
CA THR A 404 -28.45 31.21 -20.34
C THR A 404 -29.83 30.95 -19.73
N ALA A 405 -30.43 29.78 -19.94
CA ALA A 405 -31.71 29.42 -19.34
C ALA A 405 -31.64 29.39 -17.78
N ILE A 406 -32.72 29.77 -17.10
CA ILE A 406 -32.78 29.63 -15.64
C ILE A 406 -32.77 28.13 -15.28
N PRO A 407 -31.90 27.67 -14.36
CA PRO A 407 -31.81 26.25 -14.05
C PRO A 407 -33.06 25.74 -13.34
N SER A 408 -33.51 24.56 -13.75
CA SER A 408 -34.63 23.88 -13.12
C SER A 408 -34.23 23.29 -11.76
N GLU A 409 -35.20 23.03 -10.89
CA GLU A 409 -34.96 22.36 -9.61
C GLU A 409 -34.27 21.00 -9.78
N ALA A 410 -34.66 20.25 -10.81
CA ALA A 410 -34.07 18.95 -11.14
C ALA A 410 -32.60 19.08 -11.59
N GLU A 411 -32.27 20.11 -12.36
CA GLU A 411 -30.90 20.40 -12.78
C GLU A 411 -30.01 20.75 -11.58
N ILE A 412 -30.50 21.61 -10.68
CA ILE A 412 -29.78 22.01 -9.46
C ILE A 412 -29.54 20.79 -8.55
N LYS A 413 -30.58 19.97 -8.32
CA LYS A 413 -30.46 18.74 -7.53
C LYS A 413 -29.44 17.79 -8.18
N THR A 414 -29.49 17.61 -9.49
CA THR A 414 -28.55 16.76 -10.22
C THR A 414 -27.11 17.25 -10.04
N ALA A 415 -26.86 18.56 -10.14
CA ALA A 415 -25.53 19.14 -9.91
C ALA A 415 -25.01 18.87 -8.49
N VAL A 416 -25.87 19.00 -7.47
CA VAL A 416 -25.52 18.73 -6.05
C VAL A 416 -25.15 17.27 -5.83
N PHE A 417 -25.94 16.33 -6.36
CA PHE A 417 -25.75 14.89 -6.16
C PHE A 417 -24.65 14.30 -7.04
N TYR A 418 -24.35 14.91 -8.18
CA TYR A 418 -23.22 14.51 -9.03
C TYR A 418 -21.87 14.89 -8.42
N MET A 419 -21.79 16.01 -7.71
CA MET A 419 -20.56 16.43 -7.05
C MET A 419 -20.13 15.46 -5.94
N ASN A 420 -18.81 15.35 -5.75
CA ASN A 420 -18.26 14.43 -4.75
C ASN A 420 -18.63 14.85 -3.32
N ALA A 421 -19.45 14.04 -2.65
CA ALA A 421 -19.87 14.20 -1.25
C ALA A 421 -18.67 14.29 -0.28
N GLU A 422 -17.60 13.57 -0.60
CA GLU A 422 -16.39 13.43 0.22
C GLU A 422 -15.40 14.58 0.02
N GLY A 423 -15.72 15.56 -0.84
CA GLY A 423 -14.89 16.72 -1.13
C GLY A 423 -14.58 17.57 0.11
N ALA A 424 -13.40 18.20 0.14
CA ALA A 424 -13.06 19.15 1.19
C ALA A 424 -13.92 20.43 1.07
N PRO A 425 -14.46 20.96 2.18
CA PRO A 425 -15.29 22.16 2.15
C PRO A 425 -14.47 23.43 1.99
N GLY A 426 -15.15 24.53 1.62
CA GLY A 426 -14.58 25.87 1.58
C GLY A 426 -14.54 26.56 2.96
N PRO A 427 -14.35 27.89 2.99
CA PRO A 427 -14.33 28.69 4.22
C PRO A 427 -15.55 28.57 5.13
N ASP A 428 -16.73 28.30 4.57
CA ASP A 428 -17.96 28.11 5.34
C ASP A 428 -17.94 26.83 6.19
N GLY A 429 -17.16 25.83 5.77
CA GLY A 429 -16.97 24.53 6.41
C GLY A 429 -17.99 23.46 6.02
N PHE A 430 -18.94 23.75 5.13
CA PHE A 430 -19.96 22.80 4.67
C PHE A 430 -19.56 22.16 3.34
N GLY A 431 -19.54 20.83 3.28
CA GLY A 431 -19.15 20.04 2.10
C GLY A 431 -20.34 19.35 1.44
N GLY A 432 -20.11 18.66 0.32
CA GLY A 432 -21.18 18.02 -0.46
C GLY A 432 -22.03 17.03 0.33
N HIS A 433 -21.42 16.30 1.27
CA HIS A 433 -22.16 15.41 2.18
C HIS A 433 -23.28 16.11 2.95
N PHE A 434 -23.06 17.35 3.42
CA PHE A 434 -24.10 18.11 4.14
C PHE A 434 -25.30 18.38 3.22
N TYR A 435 -25.03 18.86 2.00
CA TYR A 435 -26.08 19.22 1.03
C TYR A 435 -26.86 18.02 0.54
N GLN A 436 -26.20 16.89 0.31
CA GLN A 436 -26.85 15.66 -0.15
C GLN A 436 -27.66 14.99 0.95
N HIS A 437 -27.17 15.00 2.20
CA HIS A 437 -27.82 14.33 3.32
C HIS A 437 -29.02 15.10 3.87
N TYR A 438 -28.94 16.42 3.97
CA TYR A 438 -30.04 17.27 4.48
C TYR A 438 -30.82 17.97 3.36
N TRP A 439 -30.80 17.42 2.14
CA TRP A 439 -31.46 18.01 0.98
C TRP A 439 -32.92 18.34 1.26
N ASP A 440 -33.66 17.44 1.92
CA ASP A 440 -35.09 17.61 2.20
C ASP A 440 -35.39 18.82 3.11
N ILE A 441 -34.41 19.28 3.90
CA ILE A 441 -34.54 20.45 4.77
C ILE A 441 -34.13 21.72 4.01
N ILE A 442 -33.02 21.66 3.27
CA ILE A 442 -32.36 22.86 2.73
C ILE A 442 -32.73 23.17 1.27
N ALA A 443 -33.36 22.23 0.55
CA ALA A 443 -33.55 22.28 -0.90
C ALA A 443 -34.17 23.60 -1.37
N PHE A 444 -35.23 24.05 -0.71
CA PHE A 444 -35.95 25.27 -1.07
C PHE A 444 -35.02 26.50 -1.09
N ASP A 445 -34.28 26.74 0.00
CA ASP A 445 -33.36 27.88 0.08
C ASP A 445 -32.21 27.74 -0.92
N VAL A 446 -31.68 26.53 -1.14
CA VAL A 446 -30.58 26.29 -2.09
C VAL A 446 -31.02 26.54 -3.53
N ILE A 447 -32.19 26.02 -3.93
CA ILE A 447 -32.74 26.19 -5.27
C ILE A 447 -32.98 27.67 -5.56
N TYR A 448 -33.67 28.37 -4.64
CA TYR A 448 -34.04 29.77 -4.83
C TYR A 448 -32.81 30.69 -4.84
N ALA A 449 -31.80 30.38 -4.01
CA ALA A 449 -30.51 31.05 -4.01
C ALA A 449 -29.80 30.89 -5.37
N VAL A 450 -29.67 29.66 -5.88
CA VAL A 450 -29.01 29.41 -7.17
C VAL A 450 -29.76 30.10 -8.32
N GLN A 451 -31.09 29.95 -8.40
CA GLN A 451 -31.89 30.61 -9.44
C GLN A 451 -31.79 32.13 -9.39
N SER A 452 -31.72 32.71 -8.18
CA SER A 452 -31.51 34.15 -8.01
C SER A 452 -30.23 34.65 -8.68
N PHE A 453 -29.13 33.89 -8.65
CA PHE A 453 -27.90 34.25 -9.38
C PHE A 453 -28.11 34.24 -10.89
N PHE A 454 -28.75 33.21 -11.45
CA PHE A 454 -29.01 33.13 -12.89
C PHE A 454 -30.02 34.18 -13.39
N LEU A 455 -30.82 34.76 -12.49
CA LEU A 455 -31.73 35.87 -12.80
C LEU A 455 -31.03 37.22 -12.75
N THR A 456 -30.23 37.49 -11.72
CA THR A 456 -29.65 38.83 -11.46
C THR A 456 -28.23 38.98 -11.98
N GLY A 457 -27.48 37.89 -12.11
CA GLY A 457 -26.06 37.88 -12.42
C GLY A 457 -25.17 38.39 -11.28
N ILE A 458 -25.68 38.56 -10.06
CA ILE A 458 -24.95 39.20 -8.94
C ILE A 458 -24.56 38.15 -7.88
N LEU A 459 -23.30 38.17 -7.43
CA LEU A 459 -22.82 37.34 -6.33
C LEU A 459 -22.66 38.15 -5.04
N PRO A 460 -23.21 37.69 -3.90
CA PRO A 460 -22.98 38.36 -2.62
C PRO A 460 -21.51 38.35 -2.21
N GLN A 461 -21.13 39.38 -1.45
CA GLN A 461 -19.78 39.51 -0.90
C GLN A 461 -19.41 38.26 -0.09
N HIS A 462 -18.16 37.83 -0.22
CA HIS A 462 -17.60 36.65 0.46
C HIS A 462 -18.13 35.27 0.05
N LEU A 463 -19.16 35.15 -0.80
CA LEU A 463 -19.61 33.84 -1.28
C LEU A 463 -18.48 33.11 -2.02
N ASN A 464 -17.77 33.87 -2.86
CA ASN A 464 -16.62 33.43 -3.62
C ASN A 464 -15.29 33.64 -2.85
N SER A 465 -15.32 33.39 -1.54
CA SER A 465 -14.10 33.28 -0.73
C SER A 465 -13.56 31.86 -0.84
N ASN A 466 -12.24 31.73 -0.97
CA ASN A 466 -11.57 30.46 -1.18
C ASN A 466 -10.41 30.29 -0.21
N ILE A 467 -10.20 29.06 0.28
CA ILE A 467 -9.00 28.70 1.03
C ILE A 467 -7.98 28.09 0.06
N LEU A 468 -6.83 28.75 -0.09
CA LEU A 468 -5.68 28.19 -0.79
C LEU A 468 -4.95 27.21 0.11
N ILE A 469 -4.90 25.95 -0.30
CA ILE A 469 -4.12 24.90 0.35
C ILE A 469 -2.88 24.61 -0.49
N LEU A 470 -1.74 24.51 0.20
CA LEU A 470 -0.46 24.12 -0.35
C LEU A 470 -0.29 22.60 -0.22
N ILE A 471 -0.23 21.91 -1.36
CA ILE A 471 0.04 20.47 -1.40
C ILE A 471 1.42 20.24 -2.00
N PRO A 472 2.36 19.61 -1.29
CA PRO A 472 3.69 19.36 -1.84
C PRO A 472 3.61 18.48 -3.09
N LYS A 473 4.23 18.93 -4.21
CA LYS A 473 4.32 18.14 -5.46
C LYS A 473 5.25 16.94 -5.29
N THR A 474 6.24 17.08 -4.42
CA THR A 474 7.21 16.04 -4.04
C THR A 474 7.38 16.04 -2.53
N PRO A 475 7.73 14.89 -1.91
CA PRO A 475 7.91 14.81 -0.46
C PRO A 475 8.94 15.80 0.09
N GLU A 476 9.92 16.21 -0.71
CA GLU A 476 11.03 17.08 -0.32
C GLU A 476 10.78 18.57 -0.63
N ALA A 477 9.54 19.01 -0.83
CA ALA A 477 9.24 20.39 -1.21
C ALA A 477 9.79 21.42 -0.19
N ASP A 478 10.77 22.19 -0.64
CA ASP A 478 11.54 23.18 0.12
C ASP A 478 11.42 24.62 -0.44
N CYS A 479 11.06 24.78 -1.71
CA CYS A 479 10.69 26.07 -2.33
C CYS A 479 9.17 26.19 -2.53
N ILE A 480 8.63 27.41 -2.55
CA ILE A 480 7.19 27.64 -2.79
C ILE A 480 6.74 27.09 -4.16
N GLU A 481 7.58 27.12 -5.21
CA GLU A 481 7.22 26.54 -6.51
C GLU A 481 6.97 25.02 -6.47
N ASN A 482 7.53 24.33 -5.47
CA ASN A 482 7.41 22.88 -5.28
C ASN A 482 6.06 22.50 -4.65
N PHE A 483 5.21 23.47 -4.31
CA PHE A 483 3.84 23.26 -3.86
C PHE A 483 2.85 23.44 -5.02
N ARG A 484 1.81 22.62 -5.02
CA ARG A 484 0.62 22.75 -5.87
C ARG A 484 -0.46 23.49 -5.09
N LEU A 485 -1.06 24.45 -5.76
CA LEU A 485 -2.15 25.27 -5.23
C LEU A 485 -3.47 24.58 -5.49
N ILE A 486 -4.29 24.43 -4.45
CA ILE A 486 -5.69 24.05 -4.61
C ILE A 486 -6.56 25.08 -3.89
N ALA A 487 -7.47 25.69 -4.63
CA ALA A 487 -8.48 26.59 -4.06
C ALA A 487 -9.70 25.79 -3.61
N LEU A 488 -10.00 25.84 -2.33
CA LEU A 488 -11.23 25.28 -1.77
C LEU A 488 -12.33 26.35 -1.75
N ALA A 489 -13.21 26.31 -2.74
CA ALA A 489 -14.41 27.13 -2.80
C ALA A 489 -15.54 26.57 -1.94
N ASN A 490 -16.43 27.46 -1.46
CA ASN A 490 -17.68 27.10 -0.78
C ASN A 490 -18.55 26.22 -1.69
N PHE A 491 -19.24 25.23 -1.12
CA PHE A 491 -20.00 24.27 -1.90
C PHE A 491 -21.18 24.92 -2.64
N GLN A 492 -21.88 25.86 -2.00
CA GLN A 492 -22.93 26.67 -2.64
C GLN A 492 -22.45 27.39 -3.92
N PHE A 493 -21.25 27.96 -3.91
CA PHE A 493 -20.66 28.58 -5.09
C PHE A 493 -20.33 27.55 -6.17
N LYS A 494 -19.87 26.35 -5.78
CA LYS A 494 -19.59 25.26 -6.72
C LYS A 494 -20.84 24.73 -7.43
N ILE A 495 -22.03 24.85 -6.84
CA ILE A 495 -23.28 24.47 -7.53
C ILE A 495 -23.46 25.34 -8.77
N ILE A 496 -23.27 26.65 -8.65
CA ILE A 496 -23.37 27.60 -9.76
C ILE A 496 -22.35 27.28 -10.85
N THR A 497 -21.08 27.14 -10.49
CA THR A 497 -20.02 26.86 -11.48
C THR A 497 -20.14 25.47 -12.08
N LYS A 498 -20.68 24.49 -11.34
CA LYS A 498 -20.96 23.15 -11.86
C LYS A 498 -22.06 23.17 -12.93
N ILE A 499 -23.17 23.87 -12.70
CA ILE A 499 -24.25 24.02 -13.68
C ILE A 499 -23.69 24.66 -14.97
N LEU A 500 -22.96 25.76 -14.83
CA LEU A 500 -22.30 26.42 -15.97
C LEU A 500 -21.32 25.48 -16.69
N ALA A 501 -20.54 24.70 -15.94
CA ALA A 501 -19.59 23.75 -16.51
C ALA A 501 -20.30 22.65 -17.31
N ASP A 502 -21.39 22.07 -16.78
CA ASP A 502 -22.14 21.00 -17.44
C ASP A 502 -22.79 21.48 -18.74
N ARG A 503 -23.38 22.68 -18.70
CA ARG A 503 -23.93 23.31 -19.90
C ARG A 503 -22.85 23.65 -20.92
N LEU A 504 -21.74 24.27 -20.49
CA LEU A 504 -20.60 24.58 -21.36
C LEU A 504 -19.99 23.31 -21.96
N SER A 505 -19.95 22.22 -21.20
CA SER A 505 -19.39 20.95 -21.62
C SER A 505 -20.12 20.36 -22.83
N SER A 506 -21.43 20.60 -22.97
CA SER A 506 -22.22 20.15 -24.13
C SER A 506 -21.79 20.82 -25.44
N VAL A 507 -21.26 22.05 -25.36
CA VAL A 507 -20.81 22.84 -26.52
C VAL A 507 -19.29 22.68 -26.74
N ALA A 508 -18.53 22.52 -25.65
CA ALA A 508 -17.07 22.49 -25.65
C ALA A 508 -16.46 21.42 -26.59
N SER A 509 -17.07 20.24 -26.67
CA SER A 509 -16.59 19.14 -27.52
C SER A 509 -16.58 19.49 -29.02
N ARG A 510 -17.52 20.37 -29.44
CA ARG A 510 -17.68 20.84 -30.82
C ARG A 510 -16.80 22.06 -31.13
N ILE A 511 -16.70 23.01 -30.19
CA ILE A 511 -16.00 24.28 -30.44
C ILE A 511 -14.50 24.22 -30.17
N VAL A 512 -14.01 23.34 -29.27
CA VAL A 512 -12.58 23.23 -28.96
C VAL A 512 -11.89 22.30 -29.96
N SER A 513 -10.74 22.72 -30.49
CA SER A 513 -9.98 21.97 -31.50
C SER A 513 -9.66 20.54 -31.07
N LEU A 514 -9.66 19.59 -32.01
CA LEU A 514 -9.42 18.15 -31.75
C LEU A 514 -8.05 17.84 -31.11
N HIS A 515 -7.10 18.77 -31.19
CA HIS A 515 -5.76 18.63 -30.61
C HIS A 515 -5.74 18.81 -29.09
N GLN A 516 -6.72 19.52 -28.50
CA GLN A 516 -6.87 19.67 -27.05
C GLN A 516 -7.66 18.50 -26.48
N ARG A 517 -7.01 17.61 -25.73
CA ARG A 517 -7.67 16.41 -25.18
C ARG A 517 -7.89 16.48 -23.68
N GLY A 518 -7.32 17.48 -23.00
CA GLY A 518 -7.53 17.68 -21.57
C GLY A 518 -8.92 18.23 -21.28
N PHE A 519 -9.59 17.70 -20.25
CA PHE A 519 -10.88 18.20 -19.70
C PHE A 519 -12.09 18.26 -20.65
N ILE A 520 -11.96 17.90 -21.92
CA ILE A 520 -13.09 17.81 -22.86
C ILE A 520 -13.73 16.41 -22.79
N PRO A 521 -15.08 16.31 -22.75
CA PRO A 521 -15.76 15.01 -22.80
C PRO A 521 -15.33 14.16 -23.99
N ASP A 522 -15.34 12.84 -23.78
CA ASP A 522 -15.04 11.83 -24.81
C ASP A 522 -13.62 11.90 -25.42
N ARG A 523 -12.70 12.64 -24.80
CA ARG A 523 -11.28 12.68 -25.17
C ARG A 523 -10.42 11.98 -24.11
N HIS A 524 -9.48 11.13 -24.54
CA HIS A 524 -8.69 10.27 -23.64
C HIS A 524 -7.21 10.67 -23.58
N ILE A 525 -6.64 10.62 -22.37
CA ILE A 525 -5.20 10.87 -22.11
C ILE A 525 -4.28 9.89 -22.87
N ALA A 526 -4.75 8.66 -23.10
CA ALA A 526 -4.00 7.63 -23.79
C ALA A 526 -3.64 8.04 -25.23
N ASP A 527 -4.54 8.75 -25.91
CA ASP A 527 -4.32 9.21 -27.29
C ASP A 527 -3.15 10.19 -27.35
N CYS A 528 -3.01 11.08 -26.37
CA CYS A 528 -1.87 11.99 -26.29
C CYS A 528 -0.54 11.24 -26.17
N VAL A 529 -0.51 10.22 -25.31
CA VAL A 529 0.67 9.39 -25.08
C VAL A 529 1.03 8.60 -26.33
N ILE A 530 0.04 8.03 -27.03
CA ILE A 530 0.23 7.30 -28.28
C ILE A 530 0.77 8.22 -29.38
N ILE A 531 0.14 9.38 -29.60
CA ILE A 531 0.58 10.35 -30.62
C ILE A 531 2.01 10.81 -30.35
N ALA A 532 2.32 11.15 -29.09
CA ALA A 532 3.66 11.57 -28.71
C ALA A 532 4.69 10.44 -28.86
N SER A 533 4.31 9.20 -28.55
CA SER A 533 5.15 8.01 -28.74
C SER A 533 5.47 7.76 -30.21
N GLU A 534 4.45 7.76 -31.07
CA GLU A 534 4.64 7.59 -32.51
C GLU A 534 5.50 8.72 -33.07
N ALA A 535 5.21 9.98 -32.72
CA ALA A 535 6.00 11.14 -33.11
C ALA A 535 7.49 11.00 -32.73
N VAL A 536 7.79 10.53 -31.52
CA VAL A 536 9.17 10.28 -31.06
C VAL A 536 9.86 9.20 -31.89
N ASN A 537 9.15 8.14 -32.30
CA ASN A 537 9.70 7.12 -33.20
C ASN A 537 10.02 7.70 -34.60
N VAL A 538 9.31 8.72 -35.05
CA VAL A 538 9.57 9.40 -36.34
C VAL A 538 10.81 10.30 -36.31
N LEU A 539 11.27 10.74 -35.13
CA LEU A 539 12.39 11.69 -35.01
C LEU A 539 13.68 11.19 -35.67
N SER A 540 13.90 9.87 -35.68
CA SER A 540 15.08 9.23 -36.27
C SER A 540 15.07 9.16 -37.80
N LYS A 541 13.91 9.38 -38.44
CA LYS A 541 13.80 9.31 -39.91
C LYS A 541 14.51 10.49 -40.57
N LYS A 542 15.31 10.20 -41.60
CA LYS A 542 16.00 11.22 -42.40
C LYS A 542 14.98 12.10 -43.13
N SER A 543 15.06 13.41 -42.93
CA SER A 543 14.24 14.40 -43.62
C SER A 543 15.03 15.69 -43.80
N TYR A 544 14.69 16.49 -44.81
CA TYR A 544 15.27 17.83 -44.98
C TYR A 544 15.04 18.64 -43.71
N ALA A 545 16.10 19.26 -43.19
CA ALA A 545 16.15 19.99 -41.93
C ALA A 545 15.91 19.18 -40.64
N GLY A 546 15.65 17.87 -40.74
CA GLY A 546 15.39 16.96 -39.62
C GLY A 546 13.99 17.13 -39.01
N ASN A 547 13.51 16.08 -38.36
CA ASN A 547 12.27 16.11 -37.57
C ASN A 547 12.58 16.53 -36.13
N ILE A 548 11.72 17.37 -35.54
CA ILE A 548 11.83 17.79 -34.14
C ILE A 548 10.48 17.67 -33.43
N ALA A 549 10.54 17.40 -32.13
CA ALA A 549 9.41 17.49 -31.21
C ALA A 549 9.75 18.50 -30.11
N LEU A 550 8.82 19.39 -29.78
CA LEU A 550 8.99 20.38 -28.71
C LEU A 550 8.02 20.07 -27.59
N LYS A 551 8.54 19.93 -26.37
CA LYS A 551 7.75 19.93 -25.15
C LYS A 551 7.79 21.33 -24.57
N ILE A 552 6.65 22.02 -24.61
CA ILE A 552 6.51 23.40 -24.15
C ILE A 552 5.83 23.37 -22.78
N ASP A 553 6.39 24.12 -21.84
CA ASP A 553 5.86 24.30 -20.48
C ASP A 553 5.47 25.77 -20.31
N ILE A 554 4.20 26.04 -20.00
CA ILE A 554 3.72 27.39 -19.73
C ILE A 554 3.87 27.69 -18.23
N SER A 555 4.49 28.84 -17.91
CA SER A 555 4.73 29.24 -16.53
C SER A 555 3.42 29.55 -15.82
N LYS A 556 3.05 28.70 -14.85
CA LYS A 556 1.87 28.87 -13.99
C LYS A 556 0.59 29.10 -14.81
N ALA A 557 0.37 28.28 -15.84
CA ALA A 557 -0.64 28.50 -16.89
C ALA A 557 -2.03 28.92 -16.37
N PHE A 558 -2.56 28.21 -15.37
CA PHE A 558 -3.86 28.54 -14.77
C PHE A 558 -3.84 29.88 -14.02
N ASP A 559 -2.75 30.18 -13.30
CA ASP A 559 -2.68 31.34 -12.40
C ASP A 559 -2.38 32.66 -13.12
N THR A 560 -1.83 32.61 -14.34
CA THR A 560 -1.38 33.79 -15.11
C THR A 560 -2.34 34.22 -16.23
N LEU A 561 -3.35 33.42 -16.55
CA LEU A 561 -4.30 33.70 -17.64
C LEU A 561 -4.99 35.05 -17.44
N ASP A 562 -4.88 35.93 -18.44
CA ASP A 562 -5.53 37.24 -18.41
C ASP A 562 -7.06 37.14 -18.57
N TRP A 563 -7.81 37.88 -17.74
CA TRP A 563 -9.27 37.87 -17.79
C TRP A 563 -9.84 38.63 -18.99
N ASN A 564 -9.22 39.73 -19.41
CA ASN A 564 -9.68 40.46 -20.59
C ASN A 564 -9.47 39.61 -21.85
N PHE A 565 -8.33 38.90 -21.93
CA PHE A 565 -8.10 37.91 -22.97
C PHE A 565 -9.16 36.81 -22.99
N LEU A 566 -9.42 36.17 -21.85
CA LEU A 566 -10.43 35.12 -21.74
C LEU A 566 -11.81 35.61 -22.20
N LEU A 567 -12.24 36.79 -21.75
CA LEU A 567 -13.53 37.38 -22.13
C LEU A 567 -13.57 37.73 -23.62
N ALA A 568 -12.48 38.25 -24.20
CA ALA A 568 -12.38 38.53 -25.63
C ALA A 568 -12.50 37.24 -26.46
N VAL A 569 -11.89 36.14 -26.02
CA VAL A 569 -12.00 34.84 -26.67
C VAL A 569 -13.43 34.32 -26.61
N LEU A 570 -14.11 34.39 -25.46
CA LEU A 570 -15.52 33.98 -25.35
C LEU A 570 -16.42 34.79 -26.29
N LYS A 571 -16.24 36.12 -26.33
CA LYS A 571 -17.00 36.97 -27.26
C LYS A 571 -16.74 36.59 -28.72
N GLN A 572 -15.48 36.32 -29.09
CA GLN A 572 -15.13 35.93 -30.46
C GLN A 572 -15.70 34.56 -30.87
N PHE A 573 -15.81 33.60 -29.94
CA PHE A 573 -16.47 32.32 -30.19
C PHE A 573 -17.99 32.45 -30.39
N GLY A 574 -18.59 33.58 -30.02
CA GLY A 574 -20.03 33.84 -30.17
C GLY A 574 -20.85 33.64 -28.89
N PHE A 575 -20.23 33.56 -27.71
CA PHE A 575 -20.98 33.46 -26.46
C PHE A 575 -21.75 34.77 -26.17
N GLY A 576 -23.02 34.64 -25.78
CA GLY A 576 -23.89 35.78 -25.50
C GLY A 576 -23.42 36.65 -24.33
N GLU A 577 -23.82 37.92 -24.32
CA GLU A 577 -23.38 38.90 -23.31
C GLU A 577 -23.78 38.49 -21.89
N THR A 578 -24.96 37.89 -21.71
CA THR A 578 -25.41 37.40 -20.40
C THR A 578 -24.46 36.34 -19.83
N PHE A 579 -24.06 35.35 -20.63
CA PHE A 579 -23.08 34.35 -20.21
C PHE A 579 -21.73 34.99 -19.87
N CYS A 580 -21.23 35.88 -20.75
CA CYS A 580 -19.98 36.60 -20.51
C CYS A 580 -20.03 37.46 -19.23
N SER A 581 -21.17 38.07 -18.92
CA SER A 581 -21.37 38.87 -17.69
C SER A 581 -21.31 38.00 -16.44
N TRP A 582 -21.91 36.80 -16.45
CA TRP A 582 -21.79 35.85 -15.34
C TRP A 582 -20.36 35.39 -15.12
N ILE A 583 -19.62 35.09 -16.19
CA ILE A 583 -18.19 34.74 -16.08
C ILE A 583 -17.39 35.91 -15.50
N THR A 584 -17.66 37.13 -15.95
CA THR A 584 -17.03 38.35 -15.43
C THR A 584 -17.25 38.49 -13.93
N GLU A 585 -18.49 38.40 -13.47
CA GLU A 585 -18.84 38.48 -12.04
C GLU A 585 -18.17 37.36 -11.21
N ILE A 586 -18.15 36.13 -11.73
CA ILE A 586 -17.51 34.99 -11.08
C ILE A 586 -16.00 35.19 -10.91
N LEU A 587 -15.33 35.82 -11.87
CA LEU A 587 -13.91 36.10 -11.81
C LEU A 587 -13.61 37.23 -10.82
N HIS A 588 -14.27 38.38 -10.95
CA HIS A 588 -14.03 39.57 -10.12
C HIS A 588 -14.45 39.40 -8.65
N SER A 589 -15.43 38.56 -8.35
CA SER A 589 -15.86 38.28 -6.98
C SER A 589 -14.86 37.41 -6.18
N ALA A 590 -13.84 36.83 -6.81
CA ALA A 590 -12.93 35.88 -6.18
C ALA A 590 -12.02 36.54 -5.13
N ARG A 591 -12.03 35.96 -3.91
CA ARG A 591 -11.16 36.34 -2.80
C ARG A 591 -10.42 35.11 -2.26
N LEU A 592 -9.15 35.28 -1.89
CA LEU A 592 -8.27 34.19 -1.45
C LEU A 592 -7.71 34.44 -0.05
N SER A 593 -7.66 33.38 0.76
CA SER A 593 -6.88 33.29 1.99
C SER A 593 -6.00 32.04 1.94
N VAL A 594 -4.78 32.13 2.45
CA VAL A 594 -3.83 31.00 2.41
C VAL A 594 -3.88 30.25 3.72
N LEU A 595 -3.92 28.91 3.68
CA LEU A 595 -3.83 28.07 4.87
C LEU A 595 -2.38 27.63 5.09
N VAL A 596 -1.68 28.30 6.00
CA VAL A 596 -0.29 28.00 6.38
C VAL A 596 -0.28 27.35 7.75
N ASN A 597 0.25 26.12 7.86
CA ASN A 597 0.39 25.38 9.11
C ASN A 597 -0.88 25.33 10.00
N GLY A 598 -2.06 25.35 9.37
CA GLY A 598 -3.35 25.27 10.06
C GLY A 598 -3.98 26.63 10.42
N LYS A 599 -3.28 27.74 10.19
CA LYS A 599 -3.77 29.11 10.36
C LYS A 599 -4.14 29.70 9.01
N LEU A 600 -5.28 30.39 8.95
CA LEU A 600 -5.66 31.18 7.77
C LEU A 600 -4.94 32.53 7.82
N THR A 601 -4.15 32.82 6.78
CA THR A 601 -3.34 34.03 6.68
C THR A 601 -3.62 34.75 5.36
N GLY A 602 -3.69 36.08 5.43
CA GLY A 602 -4.03 36.94 4.30
C GLY A 602 -5.50 36.88 3.87
N PHE A 603 -5.94 37.95 3.22
CA PHE A 603 -7.22 38.02 2.49
C PHE A 603 -7.05 39.05 1.36
N PHE A 604 -7.09 38.60 0.10
CA PHE A 604 -6.82 39.47 -1.06
C PHE A 604 -7.66 39.09 -2.29
N PRO A 605 -7.96 40.06 -3.20
CA PRO A 605 -8.62 39.80 -4.47
C PRO A 605 -7.72 39.10 -5.49
N CYS A 606 -8.34 38.43 -6.46
CA CYS A 606 -7.68 38.05 -7.71
C CYS A 606 -7.87 39.16 -8.75
N SER A 607 -6.89 39.34 -9.63
CA SER A 607 -6.99 40.16 -10.85
C SER A 607 -6.72 39.38 -12.13
N ARG A 608 -6.22 38.15 -12.03
CA ARG A 608 -5.95 37.24 -13.15
C ARG A 608 -6.02 35.78 -12.70
N GLY A 609 -6.01 34.88 -13.70
CA GLY A 609 -5.97 33.44 -13.53
C GLY A 609 -7.35 32.80 -13.34
N VAL A 610 -7.42 31.50 -13.60
CA VAL A 610 -8.58 30.64 -13.36
C VAL A 610 -8.24 29.58 -12.33
N ARG A 611 -9.23 29.11 -11.57
CA ARG A 611 -8.99 28.45 -10.28
C ARG A 611 -8.81 26.94 -10.42
N GLN A 612 -7.72 26.42 -9.85
CA GLN A 612 -7.55 24.97 -9.68
C GLN A 612 -8.47 24.45 -8.56
N GLY A 613 -9.43 23.58 -8.92
CA GLY A 613 -10.39 22.96 -8.00
C GLY A 613 -11.85 23.42 -8.17
N ASP A 614 -12.09 24.35 -9.09
CA ASP A 614 -13.42 24.78 -9.53
C ASP A 614 -13.86 23.98 -10.77
N PRO A 615 -15.13 23.52 -10.87
CA PRO A 615 -15.63 22.74 -12.02
C PRO A 615 -15.57 23.46 -13.37
N LEU A 616 -15.76 24.77 -13.40
CA LEU A 616 -15.87 25.57 -14.63
C LEU A 616 -14.50 25.97 -15.20
N SER A 617 -13.57 26.29 -14.29
CA SER A 617 -12.24 26.81 -14.63
C SER A 617 -11.45 25.98 -15.65
N PRO A 618 -11.43 24.62 -15.63
CA PRO A 618 -10.73 23.83 -16.65
C PRO A 618 -11.27 24.00 -18.07
N LEU A 619 -12.59 24.11 -18.25
CA LEU A 619 -13.19 24.32 -19.57
C LEU A 619 -12.88 25.71 -20.12
N LEU A 620 -12.98 26.75 -19.27
CA LEU A 620 -12.59 28.12 -19.63
C LEU A 620 -11.12 28.19 -20.04
N PHE A 621 -10.25 27.50 -19.29
CA PHE A 621 -8.84 27.40 -19.64
C PHE A 621 -8.63 26.76 -21.01
N CYS A 622 -9.26 25.60 -21.27
CA CYS A 622 -9.12 24.92 -22.56
C CYS A 622 -9.63 25.76 -23.73
N ILE A 623 -10.72 26.54 -23.56
CA ILE A 623 -11.23 27.45 -24.60
C ILE A 623 -10.25 28.59 -24.87
N ALA A 624 -9.65 29.17 -23.82
CA ALA A 624 -8.65 30.23 -23.97
C ALA A 624 -7.36 29.72 -24.64
N GLU A 625 -6.86 28.55 -24.20
CA GLU A 625 -5.66 27.91 -24.75
C GLU A 625 -5.88 27.42 -26.20
N ASP A 626 -7.12 27.19 -26.61
CA ASP A 626 -7.46 26.79 -27.98
C ASP A 626 -7.03 27.83 -29.03
N VAL A 627 -6.88 29.10 -28.65
CA VAL A 627 -6.31 30.15 -29.53
C VAL A 627 -4.90 29.77 -29.98
N LEU A 628 -4.07 29.23 -29.08
CA LEU A 628 -2.73 28.76 -29.42
C LEU A 628 -2.77 27.54 -30.34
N SER A 629 -3.65 26.58 -30.06
CA SER A 629 -3.87 25.41 -30.91
C SER A 629 -4.27 25.81 -32.33
N ARG A 630 -5.25 26.73 -32.45
CA ARG A 630 -5.73 27.25 -33.74
C ARG A 630 -4.67 28.06 -34.47
N GLY A 631 -3.87 28.87 -33.76
CA GLY A 631 -2.75 29.60 -34.35
C GLY A 631 -1.71 28.68 -34.99
N ILE A 632 -1.35 27.57 -34.32
CA ILE A 632 -0.42 26.58 -34.87
C ILE A 632 -1.05 25.86 -36.07
N SER A 633 -2.32 25.46 -36.00
CA SER A 633 -3.02 24.80 -37.11
C SER A 633 -3.17 25.71 -38.32
N LYS A 634 -3.50 26.99 -38.12
CA LYS A 634 -3.58 27.99 -39.18
C LYS A 634 -2.24 28.16 -39.90
N ALA A 635 -1.14 28.28 -39.15
CA ALA A 635 0.20 28.37 -39.75
C ALA A 635 0.57 27.17 -40.64
N VAL A 636 0.00 26.00 -40.36
CA VAL A 636 0.19 24.78 -41.17
C VAL A 636 -0.69 24.81 -42.41
N LEU A 637 -1.95 25.23 -42.28
CA LEU A 637 -2.88 25.40 -43.40
C LEU A 637 -2.36 26.45 -44.40
N ASP A 638 -1.80 27.55 -43.90
CA ASP A 638 -1.20 28.62 -44.70
C ASP A 638 0.16 28.23 -45.31
N GLY A 639 0.65 27.01 -45.04
CA GLY A 639 1.93 26.50 -45.55
C GLY A 639 3.18 27.15 -44.94
N VAL A 640 3.02 27.97 -43.89
CA VAL A 640 4.12 28.65 -43.20
C VAL A 640 4.90 27.68 -42.31
N LEU A 641 4.19 26.77 -41.64
CA LEU A 641 4.75 25.76 -40.75
C LEU A 641 4.68 24.36 -41.39
N THR A 642 5.82 23.74 -41.63
CA THR A 642 5.88 22.40 -42.24
C THR A 642 5.94 21.27 -41.21
N LEU A 643 5.05 20.28 -41.37
CA LEU A 643 4.95 19.07 -40.55
C LEU A 643 6.14 18.11 -40.66
N MET A 644 6.28 17.24 -39.65
CA MET A 644 7.27 16.15 -39.68
C MET A 644 7.07 15.24 -40.90
N SER A 645 8.19 14.72 -41.41
CA SER A 645 8.17 13.79 -42.54
C SER A 645 8.12 12.34 -42.03
N LEU A 646 7.06 11.60 -42.37
CA LEU A 646 6.90 10.19 -41.99
C LEU A 646 6.98 9.24 -43.19
N CYS A 647 5.97 9.25 -44.06
CA CYS A 647 5.80 8.43 -45.28
C CYS A 647 5.03 9.27 -46.33
N ARG A 648 5.13 8.93 -47.62
CA ARG A 648 4.30 9.59 -48.66
C ARG A 648 2.82 9.42 -48.31
N ASN A 649 2.05 10.50 -48.43
CA ASN A 649 0.59 10.57 -48.19
C ASN A 649 0.12 10.36 -46.74
N VAL A 650 1.00 10.42 -45.74
CA VAL A 650 0.59 10.39 -44.32
C VAL A 650 0.88 11.74 -43.66
N GLN A 651 -0.18 12.43 -43.23
CA GLN A 651 -0.05 13.66 -42.46
C GLN A 651 0.17 13.34 -40.98
N VAL A 652 1.24 13.88 -40.42
CA VAL A 652 1.54 13.75 -38.99
C VAL A 652 0.82 14.87 -38.22
N PRO A 653 0.26 14.62 -37.03
CA PRO A 653 -0.32 15.68 -36.21
C PRO A 653 0.67 16.82 -35.96
N THR A 654 0.18 18.07 -35.99
CA THR A 654 0.96 19.29 -35.76
C THR A 654 1.34 19.44 -34.29
N HIS A 655 0.40 19.17 -33.40
CA HIS A 655 0.57 19.26 -31.96
C HIS A 655 -0.48 18.42 -31.23
N VAL A 656 -0.25 18.19 -29.94
CA VAL A 656 -1.21 17.61 -29.01
C VAL A 656 -1.13 18.34 -27.66
N LEU A 657 -2.30 18.67 -27.11
CA LEU A 657 -2.45 19.35 -25.84
C LEU A 657 -3.22 18.44 -24.87
N TYR A 658 -2.81 18.45 -23.61
CA TYR A 658 -3.59 17.92 -22.52
C TYR A 658 -3.62 18.97 -21.41
N ALA A 659 -4.56 19.91 -21.53
CA ALA A 659 -4.48 21.19 -20.83
C ALA A 659 -3.11 21.84 -21.11
N ASP A 660 -2.40 22.30 -20.07
CA ASP A 660 -1.13 23.02 -20.14
C ASP A 660 0.08 22.18 -20.64
N ASP A 661 -0.06 20.86 -20.75
CA ASP A 661 0.97 19.96 -21.28
C ASP A 661 0.95 19.94 -22.83
N ILE A 662 1.81 20.77 -23.44
CA ILE A 662 1.86 20.99 -24.90
C ILE A 662 3.03 20.24 -25.55
N MET A 663 2.73 19.44 -26.58
CA MET A 663 3.71 18.82 -27.48
C MET A 663 3.48 19.31 -28.92
N VAL A 664 4.52 19.85 -29.56
CA VAL A 664 4.48 20.34 -30.95
C VAL A 664 5.46 19.52 -31.81
N PHE A 665 5.04 19.18 -33.04
CA PHE A 665 5.80 18.33 -33.95
C PHE A 665 5.97 19.01 -35.31
N CYS A 666 7.22 19.25 -35.73
CA CYS A 666 7.49 19.92 -37.00
C CYS A 666 8.87 19.59 -37.55
N LYS A 667 9.20 20.11 -38.75
CA LYS A 667 10.60 20.08 -39.24
C LYS A 667 11.45 21.13 -38.53
N GLY A 668 12.70 20.79 -38.23
CA GLY A 668 13.69 21.66 -37.60
C GLY A 668 14.31 22.69 -38.56
N SER A 669 13.53 23.27 -39.47
CA SER A 669 14.00 24.34 -40.36
C SER A 669 14.03 25.69 -39.62
N LYS A 670 14.94 26.59 -40.00
CA LYS A 670 15.02 27.92 -39.36
C LYS A 670 13.70 28.70 -39.47
N ARG A 671 13.04 28.58 -40.63
CA ARG A 671 11.74 29.20 -40.91
C ARG A 671 10.64 28.68 -39.98
N ASN A 672 10.52 27.37 -39.82
CA ASN A 672 9.55 26.76 -38.92
C ASN A 672 9.76 27.20 -37.47
N LEU A 673 11.01 27.18 -37.00
CA LEU A 673 11.34 27.54 -35.62
C LEU A 673 11.02 29.00 -35.32
N ARG A 674 11.35 29.92 -36.23
CA ARG A 674 11.01 31.34 -36.08
C ARG A 674 9.50 31.58 -36.10
N CYS A 675 8.79 30.94 -37.03
CA CYS A 675 7.33 31.02 -37.10
C CYS A 675 6.69 30.55 -35.79
N LEU A 676 7.14 29.42 -35.24
CA LEU A 676 6.61 28.89 -33.99
C LEU A 676 6.89 29.82 -32.80
N MET A 677 8.10 30.38 -32.71
CA MET A 677 8.45 31.34 -31.65
C MET A 677 7.64 32.64 -31.75
N GLU A 678 7.32 33.10 -32.96
CA GLU A 678 6.47 34.27 -33.15
C GLU A 678 5.04 34.01 -32.69
N ILE A 679 4.46 32.84 -33.02
CA ILE A 679 3.14 32.43 -32.52
C ILE A 679 3.12 32.42 -30.99
N PHE A 680 4.14 31.85 -30.35
CA PHE A 680 4.24 31.82 -28.89
C PHE A 680 4.40 33.22 -28.28
N LYS A 681 5.14 34.10 -28.94
CA LYS A 681 5.32 35.48 -28.52
C LYS A 681 4.00 36.26 -28.62
N SER A 682 3.35 36.23 -29.78
CA SER A 682 2.05 36.89 -29.99
C SER A 682 0.98 36.36 -29.05
N TYR A 683 0.96 35.05 -28.78
CA TYR A 683 0.06 34.46 -27.80
C TYR A 683 0.35 34.96 -26.38
N GLY A 684 1.63 35.03 -25.98
CA GLY A 684 2.05 35.53 -24.67
C GLY A 684 1.72 37.01 -24.46
N GLU A 685 1.80 37.84 -25.50
CA GLU A 685 1.46 39.27 -25.48
C GLU A 685 -0.02 39.54 -25.17
N VAL A 686 -0.94 38.72 -25.69
CA VAL A 686 -2.38 38.88 -25.39
C VAL A 686 -2.84 38.12 -24.16
N SER A 687 -2.34 36.91 -23.93
CA SER A 687 -2.85 36.03 -22.87
C SER A 687 -2.20 36.22 -21.50
N GLY A 688 -1.01 36.85 -21.47
CA GLY A 688 -0.15 36.91 -20.29
C GLY A 688 0.57 35.61 -19.97
N GLN A 689 0.36 34.55 -20.75
CA GLN A 689 0.96 33.23 -20.54
C GLN A 689 2.31 33.09 -21.25
N LEU A 690 3.38 33.01 -20.46
CA LEU A 690 4.75 32.94 -20.97
C LEU A 690 5.36 31.54 -20.88
N ILE A 691 6.14 31.18 -21.89
CA ILE A 691 6.88 29.92 -21.93
C ILE A 691 7.95 29.89 -20.84
N ASN A 692 7.96 28.81 -20.06
CA ASN A 692 9.04 28.48 -19.16
C ASN A 692 10.23 27.90 -19.93
N LYS A 693 11.23 28.74 -20.23
CA LYS A 693 12.43 28.31 -20.99
C LYS A 693 13.27 27.26 -20.26
N GLN A 694 13.23 27.19 -18.93
CA GLN A 694 14.01 26.21 -18.16
C GLN A 694 13.39 24.81 -18.23
N LYS A 695 12.05 24.72 -18.20
CA LYS A 695 11.30 23.47 -18.25
C LYS A 695 10.99 22.98 -19.66
N SER A 696 10.89 23.91 -20.61
CA SER A 696 10.70 23.57 -22.02
C SER A 696 11.95 22.91 -22.61
N LYS A 697 11.74 21.90 -23.46
CA LYS A 697 12.81 21.12 -24.10
C LYS A 697 12.42 20.75 -25.52
N PHE A 698 13.41 20.67 -26.42
CA PHE A 698 13.21 20.09 -27.74
C PHE A 698 13.91 18.74 -27.87
N TYR A 699 13.38 17.87 -28.72
CA TYR A 699 13.86 16.53 -28.99
C TYR A 699 14.06 16.35 -30.49
N SER A 700 15.14 15.69 -30.87
CA SER A 700 15.53 15.46 -32.26
C SER A 700 16.14 14.07 -32.41
N GLY A 701 16.13 13.53 -33.63
CA GLY A 701 16.91 12.34 -33.96
C GLY A 701 18.41 12.64 -34.11
N ALA A 702 19.09 11.89 -34.98
CA ALA A 702 20.50 12.12 -35.28
C ALA A 702 20.71 13.43 -36.06
N ILE A 703 21.07 14.50 -35.35
CA ILE A 703 21.47 15.81 -35.90
C ILE A 703 22.89 16.16 -35.45
N SER A 704 23.61 16.98 -36.23
CA SER A 704 24.96 17.43 -35.85
C SER A 704 24.93 18.39 -34.66
N ASN A 705 26.01 18.41 -33.86
CA ASN A 705 26.14 19.31 -32.71
C ASN A 705 26.01 20.79 -33.09
N ALA A 706 26.57 21.19 -34.24
CA ALA A 706 26.41 22.54 -34.77
C ALA A 706 24.93 22.91 -35.01
N ARG A 707 24.13 21.96 -35.51
CA ARG A 707 22.69 22.16 -35.72
C ARG A 707 21.92 22.19 -34.40
N LEU A 708 22.31 21.37 -33.44
CA LEU A 708 21.70 21.34 -32.10
C LEU A 708 21.91 22.69 -31.37
N LEU A 709 23.12 23.25 -31.41
CA LEU A 709 23.41 24.59 -30.89
C LEU A 709 22.61 25.67 -31.62
N MET A 710 22.50 25.56 -32.95
CA MET A 710 21.76 26.50 -33.77
C MET A 710 20.25 26.51 -33.43
N ILE A 711 19.65 25.34 -33.19
CA ILE A 711 18.26 25.21 -32.72
C ILE A 711 18.10 25.76 -31.30
N THR A 712 19.04 25.46 -30.41
CA THR A 712 19.05 25.94 -29.03
C THR A 712 19.05 27.47 -28.96
N ASN A 713 19.89 28.12 -29.79
CA ASN A 713 19.95 29.58 -29.86
C ASN A 713 18.68 30.21 -30.42
N LEU A 714 18.00 29.55 -31.37
CA LEU A 714 16.74 30.05 -31.92
C LEU A 714 15.56 29.92 -30.94
N LEU A 715 15.47 28.79 -30.24
CA LEU A 715 14.36 28.50 -29.32
C LEU A 715 14.54 29.16 -27.94
N GLY A 716 15.80 29.37 -27.53
CA GLY A 716 16.14 29.88 -26.21
C GLY A 716 15.98 28.84 -25.08
N PHE A 717 15.81 27.56 -25.41
CA PHE A 717 15.79 26.44 -24.47
C PHE A 717 16.48 25.20 -25.04
N GLY A 718 17.05 24.38 -24.14
CA GLY A 718 17.99 23.31 -24.48
C GLY A 718 17.35 22.02 -25.01
N ALA A 719 18.20 21.18 -25.63
CA ALA A 719 17.82 19.84 -26.06
C ALA A 719 17.51 18.92 -24.85
N GLY A 720 16.50 18.08 -24.99
CA GLY A 720 16.15 17.01 -24.06
C GLY A 720 16.69 15.65 -24.51
N THR A 721 16.70 14.68 -23.60
CA THR A 721 17.11 13.30 -23.87
C THR A 721 15.91 12.36 -23.89
N ILE A 722 15.97 11.33 -24.73
CA ILE A 722 15.01 10.22 -24.76
C ILE A 722 15.62 9.05 -23.99
N PRO A 723 14.90 8.37 -23.08
CA PRO A 723 13.46 8.47 -22.81
C PRO A 723 13.01 9.73 -22.06
N LEU A 724 11.85 10.28 -22.45
CA LEU A 724 11.24 11.45 -21.80
C LEU A 724 9.95 11.07 -21.04
N ASN A 725 9.61 11.78 -19.97
CA ASN A 725 8.36 11.55 -19.23
C ASN A 725 7.27 12.54 -19.69
N TYR A 726 6.14 12.01 -20.16
CA TYR A 726 4.98 12.79 -20.61
C TYR A 726 3.70 12.18 -20.05
N LEU A 727 2.87 12.99 -19.40
CA LEU A 727 1.61 12.56 -18.77
C LEU A 727 1.77 11.35 -17.82
N GLY A 728 2.92 11.27 -17.14
CA GLY A 728 3.26 10.18 -16.21
C GLY A 728 3.78 8.89 -16.88
N CYS A 729 3.92 8.86 -18.20
CA CYS A 729 4.43 7.72 -18.97
C CYS A 729 5.83 8.03 -19.56
N PRO A 730 6.79 7.09 -19.46
CA PRO A 730 8.06 7.18 -20.17
C PRO A 730 7.86 6.89 -21.66
N ILE A 731 8.22 7.83 -22.52
CA ILE A 731 8.26 7.69 -23.97
C ILE A 731 9.70 7.39 -24.40
N PHE A 732 9.90 6.34 -25.19
CA PHE A 732 11.19 5.86 -25.68
C PHE A 732 11.09 5.49 -27.17
N VAL A 733 12.25 5.34 -27.82
CA VAL A 733 12.31 4.85 -29.20
C VAL A 733 12.35 3.32 -29.20
N GLY A 734 11.53 2.70 -30.06
CA GLY A 734 11.54 1.26 -30.29
C GLY A 734 10.79 0.45 -29.23
N LYS A 735 11.20 -0.82 -29.04
CA LYS A 735 10.47 -1.76 -28.19
C LYS A 735 10.61 -1.41 -26.69
N PRO A 736 9.54 -1.60 -25.89
CA PRO A 736 9.58 -1.40 -24.44
C PRO A 736 10.57 -2.33 -23.74
N ASN A 737 11.49 -1.76 -22.97
CA ASN A 737 12.41 -2.50 -22.09
C ASN A 737 11.98 -2.40 -20.63
N SER A 738 12.29 -3.42 -19.83
CA SER A 738 11.93 -3.50 -18.40
C SER A 738 12.49 -2.33 -17.57
N THR A 739 13.64 -1.79 -17.95
CA THR A 739 14.29 -0.64 -17.31
C THR A 739 13.45 0.63 -17.39
N HIS A 740 12.71 0.84 -18.49
CA HIS A 740 11.88 2.04 -18.68
C HIS A 740 10.72 2.11 -17.69
N PHE A 741 10.18 0.96 -17.27
CA PHE A 741 9.02 0.87 -16.38
C PHE A 741 9.39 0.67 -14.90
N SER A 742 10.68 0.55 -14.57
CA SER A 742 11.14 0.30 -13.19
C SER A 742 10.68 1.39 -12.22
N ALA A 743 10.70 2.66 -12.64
CA ALA A 743 10.28 3.78 -11.80
C ALA A 743 8.77 3.75 -11.48
N ILE A 744 7.94 3.32 -12.45
CA ILE A 744 6.50 3.12 -12.23
C ILE A 744 6.28 1.94 -11.29
N ALA A 745 6.99 0.83 -11.50
CA ALA A 745 6.93 -0.33 -10.63
C ALA A 745 7.32 0.01 -9.18
N ASP A 746 8.35 0.84 -8.98
CA ASP A 746 8.77 1.34 -7.67
C ASP A 746 7.70 2.19 -7.00
N LYS A 747 7.06 3.12 -7.72
CA LYS A 747 5.93 3.91 -7.17
C LYS A 747 4.79 3.00 -6.68
N VAL A 748 4.47 1.95 -7.45
CA VAL A 748 3.45 0.98 -7.02
C VAL A 748 3.94 0.16 -5.82
N ARG A 749 5.21 -0.26 -5.78
CA ARG A 749 5.80 -0.96 -4.61
C ARG A 749 5.72 -0.11 -3.35
N VAL A 750 6.05 1.19 -3.42
CA VAL A 750 5.95 2.12 -2.29
C VAL A 750 4.49 2.28 -1.84
N LYS A 751 3.55 2.43 -2.77
CA LYS A 751 2.11 2.49 -2.45
C LYS A 751 1.64 1.21 -1.76
N LEU A 752 2.06 0.05 -2.25
CA LEU A 752 1.75 -1.24 -1.63
C LEU A 752 2.43 -1.38 -0.26
N ALA A 753 3.69 -1.00 -0.10
CA ALA A 753 4.43 -1.08 1.17
C ALA A 753 3.77 -0.28 2.31
N SER A 754 3.03 0.79 1.98
CA SER A 754 2.20 1.51 2.97
C SER A 754 1.11 0.64 3.59
N TRP A 755 0.67 -0.42 2.90
CA TRP A 755 -0.28 -1.41 3.39
C TRP A 755 0.48 -2.49 4.15
N LYS A 756 0.79 -2.22 5.42
CA LYS A 756 1.37 -3.22 6.30
C LYS A 756 0.32 -4.30 6.57
N GLY A 757 0.40 -5.45 5.88
CA GLY A 757 -0.58 -6.53 5.98
C GLY A 757 -0.81 -7.05 7.42
N ALA A 758 0.18 -6.90 8.31
CA ALA A 758 0.07 -7.19 9.74
C ALA A 758 -0.91 -6.24 10.49
N LEU A 759 -1.10 -5.01 10.00
CA LEU A 759 -2.02 -4.02 10.57
C LEU A 759 -3.43 -4.09 9.99
N LEU A 760 -3.62 -4.85 8.91
CA LEU A 760 -4.94 -5.07 8.34
C LEU A 760 -5.63 -6.19 9.13
N SER A 761 -6.84 -5.90 9.60
CA SER A 761 -7.76 -6.91 10.14
C SER A 761 -8.02 -7.99 9.08
N ILE A 762 -8.54 -9.14 9.50
CA ILE A 762 -8.92 -10.20 8.54
C ILE A 762 -9.91 -9.67 7.49
N MET A 763 -10.80 -8.75 7.88
CA MET A 763 -11.68 -8.00 6.97
C MET A 763 -10.90 -7.12 5.99
N GLY A 764 -9.97 -6.30 6.48
CA GLY A 764 -9.12 -5.45 5.65
C GLY A 764 -8.34 -6.26 4.60
N ARG A 765 -7.92 -7.48 4.95
CA ARG A 765 -7.28 -8.43 4.01
C ARG A 765 -8.25 -8.97 2.96
N VAL A 766 -9.46 -9.35 3.34
CA VAL A 766 -10.50 -9.85 2.41
C VAL A 766 -10.96 -8.75 1.44
N GLN A 767 -11.18 -7.52 1.91
CA GLN A 767 -11.49 -6.37 1.05
C GLN A 767 -10.34 -6.04 0.11
N LEU A 768 -9.09 -6.11 0.59
CA LEU A 768 -7.91 -5.92 -0.24
C LEU A 768 -7.83 -6.96 -1.37
N VAL A 769 -8.10 -8.23 -1.05
CA VAL A 769 -8.17 -9.32 -2.03
C VAL A 769 -9.29 -9.06 -3.05
N ARG A 770 -10.47 -8.65 -2.60
CA ARG A 770 -11.59 -8.28 -3.47
C ARG A 770 -11.20 -7.15 -4.43
N ALA A 771 -10.52 -6.12 -3.93
CA ALA A 771 -10.00 -5.02 -4.76
C ALA A 771 -8.90 -5.49 -5.72
N ILE A 772 -8.02 -6.41 -5.32
CA ILE A 772 -7.01 -7.00 -6.21
C ILE A 772 -7.68 -7.82 -7.30
N ILE A 773 -8.68 -8.65 -7.02
CA ILE A 773 -9.29 -9.54 -8.02
C ILE A 773 -10.18 -8.76 -8.99
N HIS A 774 -10.95 -7.78 -8.50
CA HIS A 774 -12.00 -7.14 -9.30
C HIS A 774 -11.76 -5.64 -9.60
N GLY A 775 -10.76 -5.01 -8.96
CA GLY A 775 -10.50 -3.57 -9.12
C GLY A 775 -9.84 -3.23 -10.45
N ASN A 776 -10.26 -2.14 -11.09
CA ASN A 776 -9.65 -1.67 -12.35
C ASN A 776 -8.49 -0.68 -12.13
N GLU A 777 -8.16 -0.36 -10.88
CA GLU A 777 -7.02 0.51 -10.60
C GLU A 777 -5.70 -0.14 -11.07
N GLN A 778 -4.77 0.67 -11.59
CA GLN A 778 -3.51 0.20 -12.17
C GLN A 778 -2.70 -0.70 -11.21
N TRP A 779 -2.70 -0.37 -9.90
CA TRP A 779 -2.02 -1.19 -8.89
C TRP A 779 -2.69 -2.55 -8.71
N ALA A 780 -4.03 -2.63 -8.81
CA ALA A 780 -4.78 -3.87 -8.70
C ALA A 780 -4.53 -4.76 -9.91
N VAL A 781 -4.58 -4.17 -11.12
CA VAL A 781 -4.22 -4.86 -12.39
C VAL A 781 -2.79 -5.42 -12.32
N MET A 782 -1.83 -4.62 -11.84
CA MET A 782 -0.45 -5.07 -11.68
C MET A 782 -0.33 -6.18 -10.63
N CYS A 783 -1.05 -6.08 -9.50
CA CYS A 783 -1.07 -7.14 -8.49
C CYS A 783 -1.67 -8.44 -9.04
N ARG A 784 -2.74 -8.36 -9.86
CA ARG A 784 -3.25 -9.53 -10.56
C ARG A 784 -2.21 -10.12 -11.49
N ALA A 785 -1.63 -9.33 -12.39
CA ALA A 785 -0.63 -9.81 -13.33
C ALA A 785 0.61 -10.40 -12.62
N ARG A 786 0.98 -9.86 -11.46
CA ARG A 786 2.16 -10.28 -10.70
C ARG A 786 1.91 -11.52 -9.84
N PHE A 787 0.77 -11.60 -9.18
CA PHE A 787 0.52 -12.60 -8.14
C PHE A 787 -0.54 -13.63 -8.53
N LEU A 788 -1.35 -13.35 -9.54
CA LEU A 788 -2.31 -14.28 -10.12
C LEU A 788 -1.85 -14.73 -11.51
N LYS A 789 -1.89 -16.03 -11.78
CA LYS A 789 -1.81 -16.60 -13.12
C LYS A 789 -3.14 -17.28 -13.42
N TRP A 790 -3.79 -16.89 -14.51
CA TRP A 790 -5.11 -17.42 -14.90
C TRP A 790 -6.16 -17.28 -13.78
N GLY A 791 -6.05 -16.21 -12.99
CA GLY A 791 -6.91 -15.96 -11.83
C GLY A 791 -6.56 -16.77 -10.58
N GLN A 792 -5.59 -17.69 -10.63
CA GLN A 792 -5.16 -18.48 -9.47
C GLN A 792 -3.86 -17.93 -8.87
N PRO A 793 -3.64 -18.05 -7.54
CA PRO A 793 -2.38 -17.65 -6.91
C PRO A 793 -1.18 -18.33 -7.57
N SER A 794 -0.18 -17.56 -7.98
CA SER A 794 1.05 -18.14 -8.53
C SER A 794 1.81 -18.90 -7.45
N ASN A 795 2.28 -20.12 -7.77
CA ASN A 795 3.14 -20.93 -6.89
C ASN A 795 4.62 -20.54 -6.97
N THR A 796 5.00 -19.65 -7.89
CA THR A 796 6.38 -19.13 -7.98
C THR A 796 6.73 -18.28 -6.75
N PHE A 797 7.92 -18.50 -6.18
CA PHE A 797 8.44 -17.74 -5.05
C PHE A 797 8.63 -16.25 -5.43
N LEU A 798 7.65 -15.42 -5.09
CA LEU A 798 7.73 -13.97 -5.25
C LEU A 798 7.68 -13.33 -3.87
N LYS A 799 8.82 -12.79 -3.41
CA LYS A 799 8.93 -12.08 -2.13
C LYS A 799 7.91 -10.94 -2.06
N SER A 800 7.04 -10.97 -1.07
CA SER A 800 6.03 -9.94 -0.79
C SER A 800 5.62 -9.98 0.67
N SER A 801 5.67 -8.82 1.33
CA SER A 801 5.27 -8.60 2.73
C SER A 801 3.75 -8.60 2.91
N ILE A 802 2.98 -8.52 1.82
CA ILE A 802 1.51 -8.45 1.83
C ILE A 802 0.91 -9.77 1.35
N TRP A 803 1.50 -10.36 0.29
CA TRP A 803 0.93 -11.51 -0.41
C TRP A 803 0.74 -12.73 0.49
N HIS A 804 1.73 -13.06 1.33
CA HIS A 804 1.64 -14.17 2.28
C HIS A 804 0.45 -14.02 3.23
N GLY A 805 0.15 -12.79 3.66
CA GLY A 805 -0.97 -12.50 4.55
C GLY A 805 -2.35 -12.56 3.89
N ILE A 806 -2.43 -12.51 2.55
CA ILE A 806 -3.70 -12.43 1.81
C ILE A 806 -3.96 -13.60 0.85
N LYS A 807 -2.93 -14.37 0.47
CA LYS A 807 -2.99 -15.49 -0.49
C LYS A 807 -4.08 -16.49 -0.12
N HIS A 808 -4.17 -16.84 1.16
CA HIS A 808 -5.09 -17.85 1.68
C HIS A 808 -6.57 -17.43 1.58
N HIS A 809 -6.87 -16.14 1.44
CA HIS A 809 -8.24 -15.62 1.37
C HIS A 809 -8.77 -15.52 -0.07
N ILE A 810 -7.96 -15.77 -1.10
CA ILE A 810 -8.36 -15.61 -2.51
C ILE A 810 -9.43 -16.63 -2.92
N ALA A 811 -9.25 -17.90 -2.58
CA ALA A 811 -10.22 -18.94 -2.89
C ALA A 811 -11.57 -18.64 -2.22
N THR A 812 -11.53 -18.24 -0.95
CA THR A 812 -12.70 -17.83 -0.17
C THR A 812 -13.42 -16.65 -0.82
N VAL A 813 -12.71 -15.60 -1.21
CA VAL A 813 -13.34 -14.42 -1.82
C VAL A 813 -13.99 -14.75 -3.16
N LYS A 814 -13.33 -15.56 -3.99
CA LYS A 814 -13.87 -15.98 -5.29
C LYS A 814 -15.11 -16.85 -5.17
N ALA A 815 -15.08 -17.84 -4.27
CA ALA A 815 -16.21 -18.75 -4.07
C ALA A 815 -17.48 -18.03 -3.57
N ASN A 816 -17.31 -16.90 -2.89
CA ASN A 816 -18.41 -16.18 -2.24
C ASN A 816 -18.74 -14.83 -2.90
N SER A 817 -18.09 -14.49 -4.02
CA SER A 817 -18.39 -13.28 -4.79
C SER A 817 -19.07 -13.64 -6.10
N ARG A 818 -20.17 -12.95 -6.41
CA ARG A 818 -20.92 -13.10 -7.67
C ARG A 818 -21.18 -11.74 -8.30
N TRP A 819 -21.15 -11.66 -9.62
CA TRP A 819 -21.61 -10.49 -10.35
C TRP A 819 -23.13 -10.53 -10.56
N LEU A 820 -23.80 -9.45 -10.18
CA LEU A 820 -25.13 -9.11 -10.67
C LEU A 820 -24.97 -8.32 -11.96
N LEU A 821 -25.55 -8.84 -13.04
CA LEU A 821 -25.45 -8.27 -14.37
C LEU A 821 -26.35 -7.04 -14.49
N GLY A 822 -25.76 -5.94 -14.94
CA GLY A 822 -26.45 -4.78 -15.48
C GLY A 822 -26.28 -4.77 -17.00
N THR A 823 -25.40 -3.90 -17.52
CA THR A 823 -25.04 -3.85 -18.95
C THR A 823 -24.10 -4.96 -19.42
N GLY A 824 -23.45 -5.70 -18.50
CA GLY A 824 -22.54 -6.80 -18.83
C GLY A 824 -21.21 -6.37 -19.46
N THR A 825 -20.93 -5.07 -19.52
CA THR A 825 -19.73 -4.50 -20.17
C THR A 825 -18.45 -4.77 -19.38
N LYS A 826 -18.56 -4.93 -18.05
CA LYS A 826 -17.41 -5.15 -17.16
C LYS A 826 -17.15 -6.62 -16.85
N VAL A 827 -18.08 -7.51 -17.18
CA VAL A 827 -18.06 -8.93 -16.76
C VAL A 827 -17.57 -9.82 -17.91
N SER A 828 -16.58 -10.66 -17.63
CA SER A 828 -16.15 -11.72 -18.56
C SER A 828 -17.23 -12.79 -18.67
N PHE A 829 -17.58 -13.18 -19.90
CA PHE A 829 -18.55 -14.23 -20.11
C PHE A 829 -18.06 -15.58 -19.55
N TRP A 830 -16.77 -15.87 -19.69
CA TRP A 830 -16.20 -17.18 -19.36
C TRP A 830 -15.60 -17.28 -17.96
N LEU A 831 -14.87 -16.25 -17.52
CA LEU A 831 -13.96 -16.34 -16.38
C LEU A 831 -14.52 -15.75 -15.09
N ASP A 832 -15.52 -14.88 -15.17
CA ASP A 832 -16.15 -14.28 -14.01
C ASP A 832 -17.33 -15.12 -13.51
N ASN A 833 -17.55 -15.13 -12.20
CA ASN A 833 -18.70 -15.78 -11.60
C ASN A 833 -19.93 -14.86 -11.68
N TRP A 834 -20.77 -15.04 -12.71
CA TRP A 834 -22.08 -14.39 -12.83
C TRP A 834 -23.25 -15.38 -12.84
N LEU A 835 -22.98 -16.69 -12.97
CA LEU A 835 -23.98 -17.76 -12.94
C LEU A 835 -23.98 -18.57 -11.64
N SER A 836 -23.26 -18.13 -10.59
CA SER A 836 -22.91 -18.86 -9.35
C SER A 836 -21.64 -19.72 -9.45
N GLU A 837 -21.16 -19.99 -10.66
CA GLU A 837 -19.82 -20.52 -10.95
C GLU A 837 -19.35 -20.01 -12.33
N PRO A 838 -18.03 -19.92 -12.60
CA PRO A 838 -17.51 -19.51 -13.90
C PRO A 838 -17.85 -20.52 -15.01
N LEU A 839 -18.26 -20.03 -16.19
CA LEU A 839 -18.58 -20.91 -17.33
C LEU A 839 -17.38 -21.76 -17.77
N ALA A 840 -16.15 -21.23 -17.70
CA ALA A 840 -14.96 -21.99 -18.04
C ALA A 840 -14.78 -23.24 -17.17
N GLU A 841 -15.17 -23.18 -15.89
CA GLU A 841 -15.13 -24.32 -14.98
C GLU A 841 -16.27 -25.31 -15.29
N LEU A 842 -17.48 -24.80 -15.53
CA LEU A 842 -18.64 -25.62 -15.95
C LEU A 842 -18.41 -26.43 -17.22
N PHE A 843 -17.74 -25.83 -18.21
CA PHE A 843 -17.41 -26.48 -19.46
C PHE A 843 -16.06 -27.23 -19.40
N SER A 844 -15.43 -27.32 -18.22
CA SER A 844 -14.13 -27.98 -18.00
C SER A 844 -13.08 -27.54 -19.01
N ILE A 845 -13.03 -26.24 -19.32
CA ILE A 845 -12.08 -25.69 -20.30
C ILE A 845 -10.67 -25.76 -19.70
N PRO A 846 -9.66 -26.27 -20.43
CA PRO A 846 -8.30 -26.32 -19.93
C PRO A 846 -7.75 -24.92 -19.59
N LEU A 847 -7.00 -24.80 -18.49
CA LEU A 847 -6.36 -23.55 -18.06
C LEU A 847 -5.48 -22.91 -19.15
N SER A 848 -4.93 -23.72 -20.05
CA SER A 848 -4.14 -23.26 -21.21
C SER A 848 -4.95 -22.45 -22.23
N ALA A 849 -6.26 -22.66 -22.32
CA ALA A 849 -7.15 -21.97 -23.25
C ALA A 849 -7.75 -20.66 -22.69
N TYR A 850 -7.58 -20.40 -21.38
CA TYR A 850 -8.11 -19.20 -20.72
C TYR A 850 -7.67 -17.87 -21.37
N PRO A 851 -6.44 -17.70 -21.88
CA PRO A 851 -6.02 -16.47 -22.56
C PRO A 851 -6.84 -16.12 -23.81
N SER A 852 -7.45 -17.12 -24.45
CA SER A 852 -8.27 -16.94 -25.66
C SER A 852 -9.73 -16.60 -25.34
N LEU A 853 -10.16 -16.68 -24.08
CA LEU A 853 -11.54 -16.45 -23.63
C LEU A 853 -11.81 -14.98 -23.29
N THR A 854 -11.75 -14.11 -24.29
CA THR A 854 -11.81 -12.64 -24.10
C THR A 854 -13.22 -12.03 -24.13
N ALA A 855 -14.25 -12.84 -24.42
CA ALA A 855 -15.62 -12.35 -24.62
C ALA A 855 -16.24 -11.75 -23.35
N ARG A 856 -16.99 -10.65 -23.52
CA ARG A 856 -17.78 -10.00 -22.46
C ARG A 856 -19.21 -10.48 -22.47
N VAL A 857 -19.90 -10.38 -21.33
CA VAL A 857 -21.33 -10.70 -21.25
C VAL A 857 -22.13 -9.80 -22.19
N SER A 858 -21.79 -8.51 -22.28
CA SER A 858 -22.44 -7.57 -23.21
C SER A 858 -22.36 -7.99 -24.67
N SER A 859 -21.36 -8.78 -25.07
CA SER A 859 -21.24 -9.29 -26.45
C SER A 859 -22.33 -10.30 -26.81
N PHE A 860 -23.04 -10.84 -25.82
CA PHE A 860 -24.12 -11.81 -25.98
C PHE A 860 -25.49 -11.21 -25.65
N ILE A 861 -25.58 -9.88 -25.52
CA ILE A 861 -26.83 -9.15 -25.27
C ILE A 861 -27.04 -8.20 -26.45
N VAL A 862 -28.14 -8.37 -27.19
CA VAL A 862 -28.50 -7.50 -28.33
C VAL A 862 -29.93 -7.03 -28.13
N ASN A 863 -30.16 -5.72 -28.17
CA ASN A 863 -31.48 -5.09 -27.96
C ASN A 863 -32.19 -5.50 -26.65
N GLY A 864 -31.41 -5.78 -25.59
CA GLY A 864 -31.96 -6.21 -24.30
C GLY A 864 -32.32 -7.70 -24.22
N GLU A 865 -31.94 -8.50 -25.22
CA GLU A 865 -32.19 -9.95 -25.25
C GLU A 865 -30.89 -10.75 -25.35
N TRP A 866 -30.89 -11.96 -24.76
CA TRP A 866 -29.78 -12.89 -24.83
C TRP A 866 -29.65 -13.52 -26.22
N ARG A 867 -28.47 -13.41 -26.82
CA ARG A 867 -28.07 -14.05 -28.09
C ARG A 867 -26.90 -14.99 -27.83
N ILE A 868 -27.20 -16.21 -27.38
CA ILE A 868 -26.20 -17.24 -27.07
C ILE A 868 -26.03 -18.18 -28.28
N PRO A 869 -24.80 -18.42 -28.77
CA PRO A 869 -24.54 -19.34 -29.87
C PRO A 869 -25.06 -20.77 -29.58
N ALA A 870 -25.68 -21.40 -30.59
CA ALA A 870 -26.23 -22.75 -30.48
C ALA A 870 -25.20 -23.78 -29.98
N SER A 871 -23.92 -23.63 -30.34
CA SER A 871 -22.83 -24.51 -29.89
C SER A 871 -22.63 -24.52 -28.36
N ILE A 872 -22.97 -23.45 -27.65
CA ILE A 872 -22.92 -23.37 -26.19
C ILE A 872 -24.15 -24.04 -25.59
N VAL A 873 -25.31 -23.83 -26.21
CA VAL A 873 -26.60 -24.41 -25.79
C VAL A 873 -26.57 -25.93 -25.86
N HIS A 874 -26.06 -26.50 -26.95
CA HIS A 874 -26.02 -27.95 -27.17
C HIS A 874 -25.02 -28.66 -26.24
N ARG A 875 -23.94 -27.99 -25.81
CA ARG A 875 -22.97 -28.59 -24.87
C ARG A 875 -23.50 -28.69 -23.44
N ASN A 876 -24.35 -27.75 -23.02
CA ASN A 876 -24.90 -27.76 -21.67
C ASN A 876 -26.24 -27.02 -21.60
N ALA A 877 -27.34 -27.78 -21.74
CA ALA A 877 -28.69 -27.24 -21.70
C ALA A 877 -29.05 -26.61 -20.34
N ALA A 878 -28.44 -27.06 -19.24
CA ALA A 878 -28.66 -26.50 -17.90
C ALA A 878 -28.06 -25.09 -17.76
N VAL A 879 -26.91 -24.84 -18.40
CA VAL A 879 -26.31 -23.49 -18.48
C VAL A 879 -27.21 -22.54 -19.26
N HIS A 880 -27.75 -22.98 -20.40
CA HIS A 880 -28.70 -22.20 -21.17
C HIS A 880 -29.93 -21.79 -20.33
N ALA A 881 -30.55 -22.75 -19.63
CA ALA A 881 -31.68 -22.46 -18.75
C ALA A 881 -31.35 -21.46 -17.63
N ARG A 882 -30.12 -21.47 -17.10
CA ARG A 882 -29.67 -20.52 -16.07
C ARG A 882 -29.44 -19.11 -16.63
N ILE A 883 -28.90 -18.99 -17.84
CA ILE A 883 -28.68 -17.69 -18.50
C ILE A 883 -30.02 -17.00 -18.75
N PHE A 884 -30.99 -17.72 -19.33
CA PHE A 884 -32.30 -17.15 -19.66
C PHE A 884 -33.18 -16.83 -18.43
N LYS A 885 -32.85 -17.35 -17.25
CA LYS A 885 -33.45 -16.90 -15.98
C LYS A 885 -32.99 -15.51 -15.54
N ILE A 886 -31.88 -15.00 -16.09
CA ILE A 886 -31.37 -13.66 -15.76
C ILE A 886 -32.08 -12.64 -16.64
N VAL A 887 -32.91 -11.81 -16.00
CA VAL A 887 -33.59 -10.69 -16.66
C VAL A 887 -32.57 -9.61 -17.01
N VAL A 888 -32.47 -9.26 -18.29
CA VAL A 888 -31.65 -8.15 -18.75
C VAL A 888 -32.41 -6.84 -18.51
N PRO A 889 -31.83 -5.85 -17.81
CA PRO A 889 -32.49 -4.57 -17.57
C PRO A 889 -32.80 -3.83 -18.87
N ARG A 890 -34.02 -3.28 -18.99
CA ARG A 890 -34.41 -2.41 -20.14
C ARG A 890 -33.66 -1.07 -20.18
N TYR A 891 -33.09 -0.65 -19.05
CA TYR A 891 -32.30 0.58 -18.89
C TYR A 891 -30.88 0.23 -18.46
N ALA A 892 -29.90 1.04 -18.87
CA ALA A 892 -28.49 0.78 -18.57
C ALA A 892 -28.21 0.86 -17.06
N LEU A 893 -28.14 -0.29 -16.39
CA LEU A 893 -27.71 -0.42 -15.00
C LEU A 893 -26.24 -0.82 -14.91
N PRO A 894 -25.50 -0.35 -13.89
CA PRO A 894 -24.11 -0.75 -13.68
C PRO A 894 -24.01 -2.20 -13.17
N ASP A 895 -23.04 -2.96 -13.66
CA ASP A 895 -22.71 -4.29 -13.13
C ASP A 895 -22.26 -4.18 -11.66
N LYS A 896 -22.82 -5.01 -10.77
CA LYS A 896 -22.57 -4.94 -9.31
C LYS A 896 -22.02 -6.26 -8.78
N LEU A 897 -20.85 -6.23 -8.17
CA LEU A 897 -20.27 -7.38 -7.48
C LEU A 897 -20.87 -7.51 -6.07
N VAL A 898 -21.48 -8.65 -5.76
CA VAL A 898 -22.12 -8.95 -4.47
C VAL A 898 -21.42 -10.07 -3.71
N TRP A 899 -21.49 -10.00 -2.39
CA TRP A 899 -21.07 -11.07 -1.49
C TRP A 899 -22.26 -11.99 -1.21
N CYS A 900 -22.20 -13.23 -1.67
CA CYS A 900 -23.34 -14.15 -1.63
C CYS A 900 -23.86 -14.44 -0.20
N PRO A 901 -23.00 -14.58 0.82
CA PRO A 901 -23.47 -14.74 2.20
C PRO A 901 -24.21 -13.53 2.80
N ALA A 902 -24.16 -12.36 2.16
CA ALA A 902 -24.81 -11.16 2.68
C ALA A 902 -26.22 -10.95 2.10
N LYS A 903 -27.20 -10.71 2.96
CA LYS A 903 -28.61 -10.47 2.56
C LYS A 903 -28.77 -9.22 1.68
N ASP A 904 -27.97 -8.19 1.92
CA ASP A 904 -27.91 -6.95 1.13
C ASP A 904 -26.85 -7.01 0.00
N GLY A 905 -26.14 -8.13 -0.13
CA GLY A 905 -25.01 -8.32 -1.03
C GLY A 905 -23.74 -7.55 -0.64
N ILE A 906 -23.73 -6.89 0.52
CA ILE A 906 -22.59 -6.11 1.02
C ILE A 906 -21.82 -6.95 2.04
N LEU A 907 -20.51 -7.11 1.79
CA LEU A 907 -19.61 -7.78 2.72
C LEU A 907 -19.45 -6.95 4.01
N SER A 908 -20.13 -7.34 5.10
CA SER A 908 -20.02 -6.72 6.42
C SER A 908 -19.01 -7.43 7.34
N ALA A 909 -18.47 -6.72 8.34
CA ALA A 909 -17.51 -7.26 9.33
C ALA A 909 -18.02 -8.52 10.03
N LYS A 910 -19.28 -8.45 10.47
CA LYS A 910 -19.96 -9.55 11.15
C LYS A 910 -20.09 -10.77 10.24
N LEU A 911 -20.58 -10.59 9.01
CA LEU A 911 -20.77 -11.71 8.07
C LEU A 911 -19.45 -12.33 7.62
N ALA A 912 -18.38 -11.55 7.42
CA ALA A 912 -17.07 -12.10 7.07
C ALA A 912 -16.45 -12.89 8.23
N TYR A 913 -16.62 -12.41 9.46
CA TYR A 913 -16.18 -13.11 10.67
C TYR A 913 -16.99 -14.38 10.89
N ASP A 914 -18.32 -14.29 10.88
CA ASP A 914 -19.23 -15.43 11.02
C ASP A 914 -19.02 -16.46 9.89
N PHE A 915 -18.58 -16.03 8.70
CA PHE A 915 -18.28 -16.94 7.59
C PHE A 915 -16.91 -17.62 7.73
N LEU A 916 -15.87 -16.89 8.15
CA LEU A 916 -14.52 -17.45 8.34
C LEU A 916 -14.39 -18.24 9.65
N PHE A 917 -15.22 -17.90 10.64
CA PHE A 917 -15.31 -18.49 11.96
C PHE A 917 -16.78 -18.76 12.27
N PRO A 918 -17.41 -19.72 11.57
CA PRO A 918 -18.79 -20.09 11.86
C PRO A 918 -18.92 -20.45 13.34
N SER A 919 -19.91 -19.83 14.00
CA SER A 919 -20.23 -20.13 15.38
C SER A 919 -20.45 -21.63 15.49
N GLN A 920 -19.51 -22.35 16.10
CA GLN A 920 -19.79 -23.72 16.54
C GLN A 920 -21.03 -23.64 17.42
N GLN A 921 -22.00 -24.53 17.21
CA GLN A 921 -23.13 -24.72 18.14
C GLN A 921 -22.59 -24.62 19.56
N GLN A 922 -23.16 -23.72 20.38
CA GLN A 922 -22.80 -23.58 21.79
C GLN A 922 -22.76 -24.97 22.39
N GLN A 923 -21.56 -25.47 22.68
CA GLN A 923 -21.42 -26.78 23.28
C GLN A 923 -22.00 -26.66 24.69
N LEU A 924 -23.00 -27.51 25.00
CA LEU A 924 -23.80 -27.49 26.24
C LEU A 924 -22.97 -27.31 27.53
N TRP A 925 -21.71 -27.74 27.53
CA TRP A 925 -20.80 -27.63 28.67
C TRP A 925 -20.39 -26.21 29.05
N THR A 926 -20.55 -25.19 28.19
CA THR A 926 -20.11 -23.81 28.51
C THR A 926 -20.89 -23.21 29.69
N GLY A 927 -22.18 -23.52 29.82
CA GLY A 927 -22.98 -23.09 30.98
C GLY A 927 -22.58 -23.78 32.29
N TRP A 928 -21.98 -24.97 32.19
CA TRP A 928 -21.55 -25.76 33.36
C TRP A 928 -20.15 -25.40 33.82
N VAL A 929 -19.24 -25.09 32.90
CA VAL A 929 -17.87 -24.65 33.22
C VAL A 929 -17.83 -23.25 33.83
N TRP A 930 -18.69 -22.36 33.33
CA TRP A 930 -18.77 -20.97 33.79
C TRP A 930 -19.92 -20.76 34.79
N HIS A 931 -20.30 -21.81 35.51
CA HIS A 931 -21.36 -21.75 36.52
C HIS A 931 -20.91 -20.93 37.75
N LYS A 932 -21.81 -20.11 38.30
CA LYS A 932 -21.52 -19.12 39.37
C LYS A 932 -20.89 -19.68 40.65
N PHE A 933 -21.00 -20.98 40.90
CA PHE A 933 -20.44 -21.65 42.08
C PHE A 933 -19.05 -22.27 41.86
N VAL A 934 -18.54 -22.27 40.63
CA VAL A 934 -17.20 -22.76 40.30
C VAL A 934 -16.24 -21.56 40.32
N PRO A 935 -15.16 -21.58 41.14
CA PRO A 935 -14.21 -20.47 41.18
C PRO A 935 -13.63 -20.18 39.78
N PRO A 936 -13.49 -18.90 39.36
CA PRO A 936 -13.04 -18.54 38.02
C PRO A 936 -11.72 -19.18 37.59
N SER A 937 -10.80 -19.38 38.53
CA SER A 937 -9.54 -20.10 38.27
C SER A 937 -9.76 -21.56 37.88
N THR A 938 -10.74 -22.22 38.49
CA THR A 938 -11.14 -23.61 38.21
C THR A 938 -11.96 -23.71 36.94
N SER A 939 -12.88 -22.77 36.70
CA SER A 939 -13.61 -22.63 35.43
C SER A 939 -12.67 -22.40 34.26
N PHE A 940 -11.65 -21.57 34.42
CA PHE A 940 -10.67 -21.29 33.39
C PHE A 940 -9.76 -22.51 33.10
N ILE A 941 -9.41 -23.29 34.13
CA ILE A 941 -8.67 -24.55 33.94
C ILE A 941 -9.56 -25.60 33.27
N ALA A 942 -10.81 -25.74 33.70
CA ALA A 942 -11.79 -26.65 33.11
C ALA A 942 -12.05 -26.28 31.64
N TRP A 943 -12.30 -25.01 31.34
CA TRP A 943 -12.47 -24.49 29.98
C TRP A 943 -11.26 -24.78 29.09
N ARG A 944 -10.04 -24.55 29.60
CA ARG A 944 -8.81 -24.91 28.88
C ARG A 944 -8.68 -26.42 28.66
N CYS A 945 -9.15 -27.23 29.60
CA CYS A 945 -9.18 -28.68 29.48
C CYS A 945 -10.18 -29.14 28.42
N PHE A 946 -11.43 -28.66 28.44
CA PHE A 946 -12.46 -28.95 27.44
C PHE A 946 -12.09 -28.48 26.03
N GLN A 947 -11.28 -27.41 25.92
CA GLN A 947 -10.78 -26.90 24.64
C GLN A 947 -9.50 -27.60 24.16
N ASN A 948 -9.00 -28.60 24.90
CA ASN A 948 -7.72 -29.27 24.67
C ASN A 948 -6.54 -28.26 24.51
N LYS A 949 -6.55 -27.21 25.34
CA LYS A 949 -5.58 -26.10 25.34
C LYS A 949 -4.76 -26.05 26.63
N MET A 950 -4.84 -27.08 27.47
CA MET A 950 -3.96 -27.22 28.62
C MET A 950 -2.50 -27.33 28.15
N PRO A 951 -1.54 -26.76 28.89
CA PRO A 951 -0.11 -26.83 28.58
C PRO A 951 0.42 -28.22 28.94
N THR A 952 -0.13 -29.24 28.29
CA THR A 952 0.38 -30.61 28.30
C THR A 952 1.58 -30.69 27.36
N ASP A 953 2.47 -31.65 27.61
CA ASP A 953 3.70 -31.81 26.83
C ASP A 953 3.38 -31.95 25.33
N GLU A 954 2.33 -32.70 24.96
CA GLU A 954 1.86 -32.80 23.56
C GLU A 954 1.45 -31.46 22.93
N ASN A 955 0.70 -30.62 23.66
CA ASN A 955 0.23 -29.34 23.13
C ASN A 955 1.34 -28.30 23.06
N LEU A 956 2.32 -28.38 23.96
CA LEU A 956 3.52 -27.56 23.95
C LEU A 956 4.47 -27.97 22.82
N ILE A 957 4.62 -29.27 22.55
CA ILE A 957 5.39 -29.81 21.42
C ILE A 957 4.74 -29.43 20.08
N LYS A 958 3.42 -29.55 19.94
CA LYS A 958 2.68 -29.04 18.75
C LYS A 958 2.87 -27.55 18.51
N ARG A 959 3.22 -26.79 19.55
CA ARG A 959 3.49 -25.34 19.49
C ARG A 959 4.99 -25.01 19.40
N GLY A 960 5.84 -26.03 19.23
CA GLY A 960 7.28 -25.86 19.00
C GLY A 960 8.11 -25.64 20.27
N CYS A 961 7.56 -25.88 21.46
CA CYS A 961 8.29 -25.79 22.72
C CYS A 961 8.93 -27.15 23.05
N TRP A 962 10.26 -27.24 22.98
CA TRP A 962 11.03 -28.40 23.42
C TRP A 962 11.79 -28.04 24.70
N SER A 963 11.41 -28.64 25.84
CA SER A 963 12.12 -28.51 27.10
C SER A 963 12.10 -29.87 27.82
N GLN A 964 13.26 -30.27 28.35
CA GLN A 964 13.47 -31.57 29.00
C GLN A 964 13.00 -31.65 30.47
N MET A 965 12.30 -30.65 30.99
CA MET A 965 11.69 -30.72 32.33
C MET A 965 10.44 -29.85 32.43
N LEU A 966 9.26 -30.44 32.25
CA LEU A 966 8.00 -29.89 32.78
C LEU A 966 7.28 -31.02 33.53
N LYS A 967 6.97 -30.78 34.81
CA LYS A 967 6.26 -31.74 35.67
C LYS A 967 4.82 -31.89 35.18
N GLN A 968 4.34 -33.12 35.04
CA GLN A 968 2.95 -33.45 34.75
C GLN A 968 1.99 -32.61 35.59
N VAL A 969 1.19 -31.76 34.93
CA VAL A 969 -0.05 -31.25 35.55
C VAL A 969 -1.04 -32.42 35.52
N VAL A 970 -1.20 -33.08 36.66
CA VAL A 970 -2.06 -34.26 36.80
C VAL A 970 -3.52 -33.85 36.56
N ILE A 971 -4.02 -34.12 35.36
CA ILE A 971 -5.42 -33.91 34.97
C ILE A 971 -6.38 -34.58 35.97
N ALA A 972 -5.98 -35.71 36.55
CA ALA A 972 -6.74 -36.40 37.59
C ALA A 972 -6.93 -35.57 38.88
N ALA A 973 -5.97 -34.73 39.28
CA ALA A 973 -6.11 -33.88 40.47
C ALA A 973 -7.11 -32.73 40.22
N VAL A 974 -7.11 -32.17 39.00
CA VAL A 974 -8.05 -31.12 38.58
C VAL A 974 -9.47 -31.67 38.44
N LEU A 975 -9.63 -32.87 37.85
CA LEU A 975 -10.92 -33.57 37.78
C LEU A 975 -11.42 -33.99 39.16
N HIS A 976 -10.54 -34.36 40.08
CA HIS A 976 -10.91 -34.69 41.45
C HIS A 976 -11.38 -33.46 42.24
N VAL A 977 -10.75 -32.29 42.01
CA VAL A 977 -11.19 -31.00 42.59
C VAL A 977 -12.53 -30.55 42.00
N LEU A 978 -12.74 -30.71 40.69
CA LEU A 978 -14.03 -30.44 40.04
C LEU A 978 -15.13 -31.37 40.55
N LYS A 979 -14.86 -32.68 40.64
CA LYS A 979 -15.80 -33.67 41.19
C LYS A 979 -16.17 -33.37 42.64
N ARG A 980 -15.19 -33.01 43.48
CA ARG A 980 -15.42 -32.66 44.89
C ARG A 980 -16.12 -31.30 45.08
N ALA A 981 -15.98 -30.38 44.12
CA ALA A 981 -16.72 -29.11 44.10
C ALA A 981 -18.17 -29.29 43.64
N ILE A 982 -18.43 -30.28 42.78
CA ILE A 982 -19.74 -30.65 42.24
C ILE A 982 -20.53 -31.50 43.27
N ASP A 983 -19.92 -32.53 43.85
CA ASP A 983 -20.52 -33.46 44.84
C ASP A 983 -20.97 -32.75 46.14
N CYS A 984 -20.37 -31.60 46.48
CA CYS A 984 -20.65 -30.91 47.74
C CYS A 984 -21.77 -29.85 47.66
N ARG A 985 -22.26 -29.44 46.48
CA ARG A 985 -23.11 -28.22 46.36
C ARG A 985 -24.19 -28.21 45.26
N LEU A 986 -24.45 -29.30 44.54
CA LEU A 986 -25.54 -29.40 43.55
C LEU A 986 -26.69 -30.31 44.04
N PRO A 987 -27.96 -30.00 43.73
CA PRO A 987 -29.08 -30.89 44.03
C PRO A 987 -29.02 -32.17 43.16
N LYS A 988 -29.37 -33.33 43.75
CA LYS A 988 -29.23 -34.69 43.16
C LYS A 988 -29.82 -34.91 41.76
N ALA A 989 -30.71 -34.03 41.29
CA ALA A 989 -31.31 -34.12 39.96
C ALA A 989 -30.32 -33.74 38.83
N ASP A 990 -29.30 -32.92 39.12
CA ASP A 990 -28.33 -32.42 38.12
C ASP A 990 -27.00 -33.19 38.13
N GLU A 991 -26.83 -34.16 39.03
CA GLU A 991 -25.62 -34.99 39.18
C GLU A 991 -25.45 -35.99 38.03
N GLN A 992 -26.55 -36.59 37.55
CA GLN A 992 -26.53 -37.69 36.57
C GLN A 992 -25.95 -37.29 35.19
N PRO A 993 -26.34 -36.17 34.57
CA PRO A 993 -25.79 -35.74 33.28
C PRO A 993 -24.31 -35.33 33.39
N ILE A 994 -23.90 -34.74 34.52
CA ILE A 994 -22.52 -34.30 34.76
C ILE A 994 -21.61 -35.51 35.03
N LEU A 995 -22.07 -36.49 35.81
CA LEU A 995 -21.38 -37.77 35.99
C LEU A 995 -21.32 -38.55 34.67
N GLN A 996 -22.34 -38.48 33.81
CA GLN A 996 -22.30 -39.07 32.47
C GLN A 996 -21.36 -38.31 31.51
N LEU A 997 -21.23 -36.99 31.61
CA LEU A 997 -20.30 -36.20 30.80
C LEU A 997 -18.85 -36.33 31.29
N LEU A 998 -18.64 -36.45 32.61
CA LEU A 998 -17.37 -36.80 33.25
C LEU A 998 -17.01 -38.27 32.97
N ALA A 999 -17.99 -39.17 32.95
CA ALA A 999 -17.83 -40.56 32.49
C ALA A 999 -17.53 -40.60 30.98
N ALA A 1000 -18.12 -39.72 30.17
CA ALA A 1000 -17.86 -39.62 28.75
C ALA A 1000 -16.46 -39.03 28.47
N THR A 1001 -16.02 -38.02 29.23
CA THR A 1001 -14.67 -37.47 29.13
C THR A 1001 -13.60 -38.40 29.72
N THR A 1002 -13.94 -39.21 30.73
CA THR A 1002 -13.10 -40.34 31.18
C THR A 1002 -13.18 -41.56 30.25
N SER A 1003 -14.24 -41.71 29.44
CA SER A 1003 -14.31 -42.71 28.36
C SER A 1003 -13.57 -42.28 27.09
N THR A 1004 -13.38 -40.97 26.88
CA THR A 1004 -12.44 -40.44 25.87
C THR A 1004 -11.03 -40.24 26.41
N ALA A 1005 -10.80 -40.45 27.71
CA ALA A 1005 -9.50 -40.86 28.19
C ALA A 1005 -9.32 -42.35 27.87
N VAL A 1006 -9.28 -42.64 26.57
CA VAL A 1006 -8.26 -43.56 26.09
C VAL A 1006 -6.99 -42.93 26.63
N THR A 1007 -6.46 -43.51 27.70
CA THR A 1007 -5.01 -43.52 27.91
C THR A 1007 -4.41 -43.56 26.51
N PRO A 1008 -3.45 -42.71 26.13
CA PRO A 1008 -2.57 -43.19 25.10
C PRO A 1008 -2.06 -44.49 25.70
N SER A 1009 -2.63 -45.62 25.26
CA SER A 1009 -1.85 -46.83 25.15
C SER A 1009 -0.65 -46.25 24.43
N THR A 1010 0.45 -46.10 25.17
CA THR A 1010 1.76 -46.17 24.58
C THR A 1010 1.60 -47.28 23.58
N VAL A 1011 1.43 -46.92 22.30
CA VAL A 1011 1.22 -47.94 21.28
C VAL A 1011 2.62 -48.46 21.17
N THR A 1012 2.88 -49.49 21.98
CA THR A 1012 4.14 -50.17 22.00
C THR A 1012 4.22 -50.84 20.65
N LYS A 1013 4.76 -50.12 19.67
CA LYS A 1013 4.97 -50.64 18.34
C LYS A 1013 6.10 -51.63 18.49
N ILE A 1014 5.77 -52.89 18.23
CA ILE A 1014 6.76 -53.93 18.11
C ILE A 1014 7.59 -53.62 16.87
N VAL A 1015 8.85 -53.27 17.09
CA VAL A 1015 9.86 -53.08 16.07
C VAL A 1015 10.63 -54.39 15.99
N MET A 1016 10.42 -55.15 14.92
CA MET A 1016 11.15 -56.38 14.63
C MET A 1016 11.82 -56.24 13.29
N TRP A 1017 13.12 -56.49 13.25
CA TRP A 1017 13.80 -56.69 11.99
C TRP A 1017 13.28 -57.98 11.34
N CYS A 1018 12.84 -57.89 10.08
CA CYS A 1018 12.27 -59.02 9.34
C CYS A 1018 13.21 -59.43 8.21
N THR A 1019 13.39 -60.74 8.03
CA THR A 1019 14.19 -61.28 6.93
C THR A 1019 13.62 -60.89 5.56
N PRO A 1020 14.48 -60.70 4.54
CA PRO A 1020 14.02 -60.45 3.19
C PRO A 1020 13.48 -61.73 2.53
N SER A 1021 12.75 -61.57 1.42
CA SER A 1021 12.30 -62.69 0.59
C SER A 1021 13.48 -63.50 0.04
N ILE A 1022 13.23 -64.78 -0.30
CA ILE A 1022 14.24 -65.68 -0.87
C ILE A 1022 14.90 -65.01 -2.11
N GLY A 1023 16.22 -65.03 -2.15
CA GLY A 1023 17.02 -64.43 -3.23
C GLY A 1023 17.36 -62.93 -3.05
N TRP A 1024 16.81 -62.26 -2.04
CA TRP A 1024 17.13 -60.85 -1.74
C TRP A 1024 18.18 -60.71 -0.64
N MET A 1025 19.07 -59.75 -0.82
CA MET A 1025 20.01 -59.28 0.21
C MET A 1025 19.44 -58.04 0.88
N LYS A 1026 19.22 -58.08 2.20
CA LYS A 1026 18.80 -56.91 2.97
C LYS A 1026 20.00 -56.22 3.61
N VAL A 1027 20.08 -54.90 3.46
CA VAL A 1027 21.13 -54.05 4.01
C VAL A 1027 20.51 -53.03 4.94
N ASN A 1028 20.96 -53.02 6.19
CA ASN A 1028 20.63 -51.98 7.15
C ASN A 1028 21.75 -50.95 7.17
N THR A 1029 21.42 -49.68 7.00
CA THR A 1029 22.39 -48.59 6.83
C THR A 1029 22.16 -47.48 7.85
N ASP A 1030 23.24 -46.86 8.34
CA ASP A 1030 23.18 -45.71 9.24
C ASP A 1030 24.38 -44.75 9.03
N GLY A 1031 24.18 -43.47 9.36
CA GLY A 1031 25.16 -42.39 9.32
C GLY A 1031 25.40 -41.80 10.72
N SER A 1032 26.65 -41.81 11.18
CA SER A 1032 27.03 -41.28 12.50
C SER A 1032 27.83 -39.98 12.38
N VAL A 1033 27.38 -38.90 13.02
CA VAL A 1033 28.09 -37.62 13.05
C VAL A 1033 28.31 -37.16 14.49
N ASN A 1034 29.56 -36.96 14.85
CA ASN A 1034 29.99 -36.39 16.12
C ASN A 1034 30.54 -34.97 15.89
N SER A 1035 30.88 -34.24 16.96
CA SER A 1035 31.37 -32.85 16.87
C SER A 1035 32.65 -32.66 16.04
N SER A 1036 33.45 -33.72 15.84
CA SER A 1036 34.76 -33.65 15.18
C SER A 1036 34.93 -34.62 13.99
N SER A 1037 33.99 -35.55 13.78
CA SER A 1037 34.07 -36.52 12.67
C SER A 1037 32.69 -37.03 12.27
N ALA A 1038 32.57 -37.45 11.01
CA ALA A 1038 31.41 -38.14 10.48
C ALA A 1038 31.82 -39.49 9.90
N ALA A 1039 30.92 -40.46 9.96
CA ALA A 1039 31.14 -41.83 9.54
C ALA A 1039 29.84 -42.43 9.01
N CYS A 1040 29.98 -43.47 8.20
CA CYS A 1040 28.88 -44.20 7.60
C CYS A 1040 29.15 -45.71 7.76
N GLY A 1041 28.08 -46.50 7.88
CA GLY A 1041 28.21 -47.94 7.99
C GLY A 1041 26.93 -48.70 7.67
N GLY A 1042 27.08 -49.99 7.42
CA GLY A 1042 25.94 -50.87 7.12
C GLY A 1042 26.25 -52.35 7.25
N LEU A 1043 25.18 -53.13 7.37
CA LEU A 1043 25.19 -54.57 7.61
C LEU A 1043 24.33 -55.29 6.56
N LEU A 1044 24.89 -56.31 5.89
CA LEU A 1044 24.23 -57.10 4.84
C LEU A 1044 23.89 -58.51 5.32
N ARG A 1045 22.63 -58.91 5.12
CA ARG A 1045 22.04 -60.19 5.55
C ARG A 1045 21.24 -60.85 4.44
N ASP A 1046 21.29 -62.18 4.38
CA ASP A 1046 20.46 -62.95 3.45
C ASP A 1046 19.06 -63.28 4.02
N TYR A 1047 18.25 -63.98 3.22
CA TYR A 1047 16.90 -64.41 3.60
C TYR A 1047 16.83 -65.36 4.81
N MET A 1048 17.96 -65.98 5.19
CA MET A 1048 18.07 -66.82 6.40
C MET A 1048 18.63 -66.04 7.61
N ALA A 1049 18.67 -64.70 7.52
CA ALA A 1049 19.29 -63.81 8.50
C ALA A 1049 20.78 -64.11 8.76
N ASN A 1050 21.49 -64.74 7.83
CA ASN A 1050 22.92 -64.98 7.97
C ASN A 1050 23.72 -63.74 7.60
N PHE A 1051 24.78 -63.47 8.36
CA PHE A 1051 25.71 -62.38 8.10
C PHE A 1051 26.45 -62.67 6.79
N ARG A 1052 26.30 -61.78 5.80
CA ARG A 1052 27.03 -61.88 4.52
C ARG A 1052 28.12 -60.82 4.38
N GLY A 1053 28.04 -59.76 5.16
CA GLY A 1053 29.10 -58.79 5.29
C GLY A 1053 28.68 -57.52 6.02
N GLY A 1054 29.64 -56.71 6.41
CA GLY A 1054 29.42 -55.38 6.97
C GLY A 1054 30.49 -54.42 6.51
N TYR A 1055 30.17 -53.14 6.44
CA TYR A 1055 31.11 -52.10 6.04
C TYR A 1055 31.00 -50.86 6.91
N ALA A 1056 32.10 -50.13 7.02
CA ALA A 1056 32.13 -48.82 7.66
C ALA A 1056 33.27 -47.97 7.09
N GLN A 1057 33.05 -46.65 7.05
CA GLN A 1057 34.04 -45.69 6.56
C GLN A 1057 33.86 -44.32 7.23
N LYS A 1058 34.97 -43.66 7.56
CA LYS A 1058 35.00 -42.25 7.95
C LYS A 1058 34.80 -41.35 6.72
N ILE A 1059 33.93 -40.36 6.84
CA ILE A 1059 33.65 -39.39 5.79
C ILE A 1059 34.16 -38.00 6.19
N SER A 1060 34.49 -37.17 5.19
CA SER A 1060 35.10 -35.85 5.39
C SER A 1060 34.09 -34.76 5.76
N THR A 1061 32.81 -34.95 5.42
CA THR A 1061 31.77 -33.92 5.57
C THR A 1061 30.97 -34.13 6.85
N LEU A 1062 30.92 -33.11 7.72
CA LEU A 1062 30.17 -33.13 9.00
C LEU A 1062 28.67 -32.85 8.81
N SER A 1063 28.01 -33.57 7.91
CA SER A 1063 26.57 -33.44 7.64
C SER A 1063 25.88 -34.79 7.83
N VAL A 1064 24.83 -34.81 8.67
CA VAL A 1064 24.04 -36.02 8.97
C VAL A 1064 23.43 -36.59 7.70
N LEU A 1065 22.72 -35.77 6.91
CA LEU A 1065 22.12 -36.22 5.65
C LEU A 1065 23.16 -36.70 4.64
N HIS A 1066 24.35 -36.09 4.61
CA HIS A 1066 25.45 -36.54 3.76
C HIS A 1066 25.95 -37.92 4.19
N ALA A 1067 26.09 -38.18 5.50
CA ALA A 1067 26.48 -39.48 6.04
C ALA A 1067 25.46 -40.58 5.69
N GLU A 1068 24.18 -40.27 5.85
CA GLU A 1068 23.06 -41.17 5.57
C GLU A 1068 22.95 -41.54 4.09
N ILE A 1069 23.16 -40.57 3.19
CA ILE A 1069 23.11 -40.85 1.75
C ILE A 1069 24.39 -41.59 1.31
N MET A 1070 25.54 -41.28 1.90
CA MET A 1070 26.79 -41.99 1.61
C MET A 1070 26.73 -43.46 1.99
N THR A 1071 26.09 -43.83 3.09
CA THR A 1071 25.95 -45.26 3.45
C THR A 1071 25.09 -46.02 2.43
N LEU A 1072 24.02 -45.41 1.91
CA LEU A 1072 23.18 -46.01 0.86
C LEU A 1072 23.95 -46.21 -0.46
N ILE A 1073 24.76 -45.22 -0.87
CA ILE A 1073 25.63 -45.31 -2.05
C ILE A 1073 26.61 -46.48 -1.91
N LEU A 1074 27.32 -46.56 -0.77
CA LEU A 1074 28.29 -47.63 -0.53
C LEU A 1074 27.64 -49.01 -0.49
N ALA A 1075 26.43 -49.14 0.07
CA ALA A 1075 25.68 -50.40 0.06
C ALA A 1075 25.44 -50.91 -1.37
N MET A 1076 25.03 -50.02 -2.28
CA MET A 1076 24.74 -50.36 -3.67
C MET A 1076 26.02 -50.75 -4.43
N GLU A 1077 27.09 -49.98 -4.28
CA GLU A 1077 28.37 -50.26 -4.93
C GLU A 1077 28.96 -51.60 -4.45
N LEU A 1078 28.90 -51.86 -3.15
CA LEU A 1078 29.40 -53.11 -2.56
C LEU A 1078 28.55 -54.31 -3.00
N ALA A 1079 27.22 -54.18 -3.02
CA ALA A 1079 26.33 -55.24 -3.51
C ALA A 1079 26.61 -55.59 -4.98
N HIS A 1080 26.78 -54.58 -5.84
CA HIS A 1080 27.16 -54.79 -7.23
C HIS A 1080 28.51 -55.50 -7.35
N SER A 1081 29.53 -55.09 -6.58
CA SER A 1081 30.86 -55.72 -6.58
C SER A 1081 30.86 -57.19 -6.13
N LYS A 1082 29.83 -57.61 -5.40
CA LYS A 1082 29.64 -58.99 -4.89
C LYS A 1082 28.64 -59.80 -5.73
N ASN A 1083 28.19 -59.28 -6.87
CA ASN A 1083 27.17 -59.87 -7.74
C ASN A 1083 25.82 -60.12 -7.04
N TRP A 1084 25.43 -59.24 -6.10
CA TRP A 1084 24.13 -59.29 -5.42
C TRP A 1084 23.16 -58.30 -6.06
N PHE A 1085 22.44 -58.76 -7.09
CA PHE A 1085 21.60 -57.90 -7.93
C PHE A 1085 20.21 -57.56 -7.33
N HIS A 1086 19.73 -58.29 -6.33
CA HIS A 1086 18.46 -58.02 -5.64
C HIS A 1086 18.74 -57.47 -4.24
N LEU A 1087 18.59 -56.15 -4.07
CA LEU A 1087 19.00 -55.45 -2.85
C LEU A 1087 17.84 -54.72 -2.18
N TRP A 1088 17.62 -55.03 -0.90
CA TRP A 1088 16.66 -54.32 -0.05
C TRP A 1088 17.41 -53.40 0.93
N LEU A 1089 17.35 -52.09 0.69
CA LEU A 1089 17.95 -51.06 1.53
C LEU A 1089 17.00 -50.63 2.65
N GLU A 1090 17.46 -50.62 3.90
CA GLU A 1090 16.64 -50.29 5.07
C GLU A 1090 17.38 -49.28 5.95
N SER A 1091 16.76 -48.13 6.22
CA SER A 1091 17.35 -47.02 6.99
C SER A 1091 16.32 -46.43 7.94
N ASP A 1092 16.76 -45.90 9.08
CA ASP A 1092 15.93 -45.16 10.03
C ASP A 1092 15.81 -43.66 9.72
N SER A 1093 16.53 -43.19 8.69
CA SER A 1093 16.44 -41.83 8.17
C SER A 1093 15.46 -41.72 7.01
N MET A 1094 14.23 -41.28 7.30
CA MET A 1094 13.22 -41.03 6.26
C MET A 1094 13.71 -40.00 5.24
N ASN A 1095 14.47 -38.98 5.68
CA ASN A 1095 15.06 -37.99 4.77
C ASN A 1095 16.04 -38.59 3.77
N ALA A 1096 16.81 -39.62 4.15
CA ALA A 1096 17.71 -40.31 3.24
C ALA A 1096 16.96 -41.18 2.23
N LEU A 1097 15.86 -41.82 2.65
CA LEU A 1097 15.02 -42.63 1.76
C LEU A 1097 14.23 -41.77 0.75
N HIS A 1098 13.87 -40.53 1.10
CA HIS A 1098 13.27 -39.58 0.16
C HIS A 1098 14.19 -39.23 -1.03
N ALA A 1099 15.49 -39.52 -0.95
CA ALA A 1099 16.42 -39.32 -2.07
C ALA A 1099 16.11 -40.22 -3.28
N PHE A 1100 15.38 -41.34 -3.09
CA PHE A 1100 14.89 -42.18 -4.19
C PHE A 1100 13.69 -41.57 -4.92
N GLU A 1101 12.96 -40.64 -4.30
CA GLU A 1101 11.77 -39.98 -4.86
C GLU A 1101 12.07 -38.57 -5.40
N ASP A 1102 12.96 -37.83 -4.73
CA ASP A 1102 13.39 -36.49 -5.14
C ASP A 1102 14.92 -36.36 -5.13
N MET A 1103 15.49 -36.29 -6.33
CA MET A 1103 16.94 -36.09 -6.56
C MET A 1103 17.48 -34.80 -5.95
N ASN A 1104 16.64 -33.81 -5.62
CA ASN A 1104 17.09 -32.59 -4.98
C ASN A 1104 17.55 -32.79 -3.54
N VAL A 1105 17.07 -33.86 -2.88
CA VAL A 1105 17.47 -34.24 -1.52
C VAL A 1105 18.92 -34.71 -1.47
N VAL A 1106 19.43 -35.29 -2.58
CA VAL A 1106 20.83 -35.72 -2.68
C VAL A 1106 21.77 -34.51 -2.68
N PRO A 1107 22.74 -34.42 -1.74
CA PRO A 1107 23.77 -33.39 -1.73
C PRO A 1107 24.47 -33.30 -3.09
N TRP A 1108 24.69 -32.07 -3.57
CA TRP A 1108 25.13 -31.81 -4.94
C TRP A 1108 26.42 -32.55 -5.32
N ASP A 1109 27.33 -32.73 -4.36
CA ASP A 1109 28.61 -33.40 -4.48
C ASP A 1109 28.48 -34.93 -4.60
N LEU A 1110 27.37 -35.52 -4.15
CA LEU A 1110 27.08 -36.94 -4.23
C LEU A 1110 26.17 -37.33 -5.41
N ARG A 1111 25.53 -36.35 -6.07
CA ARG A 1111 24.54 -36.60 -7.14
C ARG A 1111 25.08 -37.43 -8.30
N ASN A 1112 26.32 -37.19 -8.70
CA ASN A 1112 26.93 -37.96 -9.80
C ASN A 1112 27.14 -39.41 -9.40
N ARG A 1113 27.62 -39.67 -8.18
CA ARG A 1113 27.86 -41.02 -7.66
C ARG A 1113 26.54 -41.76 -7.42
N TRP A 1114 25.54 -41.07 -6.88
CA TRP A 1114 24.17 -41.57 -6.73
C TRP A 1114 23.55 -41.94 -8.09
N SER A 1115 23.65 -41.06 -9.09
CA SER A 1115 23.16 -41.33 -10.44
C SER A 1115 23.84 -42.56 -11.04
N ASN A 1116 25.16 -42.70 -10.89
CA ASN A 1116 25.87 -43.89 -11.35
C ASN A 1116 25.38 -45.16 -10.65
N CYS A 1117 25.12 -45.10 -9.34
CA CYS A 1117 24.57 -46.22 -8.57
C CYS A 1117 23.19 -46.66 -9.08
N MET A 1118 22.33 -45.73 -9.48
CA MET A 1118 21.01 -46.04 -10.05
C MET A 1118 21.09 -46.75 -11.41
N HIS A 1119 22.24 -46.69 -12.10
CA HIS A 1119 22.46 -47.36 -13.38
C HIS A 1119 23.24 -48.69 -13.24
N LEU A 1120 23.53 -49.18 -12.03
CA LEU A 1120 24.28 -50.43 -11.79
C LEU A 1120 23.49 -51.72 -12.10
N GLY A 1121 22.28 -51.63 -12.63
CA GLY A 1121 21.42 -52.78 -12.95
C GLY A 1121 20.91 -53.54 -11.72
N LEU A 1122 20.92 -52.92 -10.54
CA LEU A 1122 20.39 -53.50 -9.30
C LEU A 1122 18.86 -53.38 -9.27
N THR A 1123 18.18 -54.45 -8.86
CA THR A 1123 16.76 -54.41 -8.50
C THR A 1123 16.65 -53.97 -7.04
N LEU A 1124 16.21 -52.73 -6.82
CA LEU A 1124 16.20 -52.10 -5.50
C LEU A 1124 14.80 -52.12 -4.87
N LYS A 1125 14.77 -52.39 -3.57
CA LYS A 1125 13.63 -52.12 -2.69
C LYS A 1125 14.14 -51.29 -1.51
N TRP A 1126 13.39 -50.31 -1.03
CA TRP A 1126 13.76 -49.56 0.17
C TRP A 1126 12.62 -49.42 1.16
N SER A 1127 12.94 -49.40 2.45
CA SER A 1127 11.95 -49.22 3.52
C SER A 1127 12.54 -48.51 4.73
N HIS A 1128 11.67 -47.83 5.47
CA HIS A 1128 12.00 -47.23 6.75
C HIS A 1128 11.94 -48.28 7.87
N ILE A 1129 12.90 -48.25 8.80
CA ILE A 1129 12.86 -48.98 10.07
C ILE A 1129 13.03 -48.01 11.23
N PHE A 1130 12.47 -48.30 12.39
CA PHE A 1130 12.72 -47.49 13.58
C PHE A 1130 14.12 -47.76 14.15
N ARG A 1131 14.70 -46.78 14.84
CA ARG A 1131 16.07 -46.83 15.37
C ARG A 1131 16.35 -48.07 16.23
N GLU A 1132 15.36 -48.51 17.01
CA GLU A 1132 15.40 -49.72 17.85
C GLU A 1132 15.65 -50.99 17.01
N GLY A 1133 15.18 -51.02 15.76
CA GLY A 1133 15.42 -52.11 14.81
C GLY A 1133 16.64 -51.91 13.90
N ASN A 1134 17.37 -50.78 14.04
CA ASN A 1134 18.57 -50.46 13.24
C ASN A 1134 19.88 -50.50 14.04
N ALA A 1135 19.86 -51.05 15.26
CA ALA A 1135 20.99 -51.00 16.21
C ALA A 1135 22.31 -51.56 15.66
N CYS A 1136 22.25 -52.62 14.85
CA CYS A 1136 23.44 -53.18 14.20
C CYS A 1136 24.12 -52.18 13.25
N ALA A 1137 23.34 -51.40 12.49
CA ALA A 1137 23.86 -50.41 11.56
C ALA A 1137 24.47 -49.20 12.30
N ASP A 1138 23.83 -48.73 13.37
CA ASP A 1138 24.34 -47.65 14.25
C ASP A 1138 25.72 -48.01 14.84
N LYS A 1139 25.86 -49.25 15.33
CA LYS A 1139 27.15 -49.74 15.83
C LYS A 1139 28.22 -49.84 14.73
N PHE A 1140 27.85 -50.23 13.50
CA PHE A 1140 28.78 -50.22 12.36
C PHE A 1140 29.18 -48.80 11.96
N ALA A 1141 28.23 -47.87 11.89
CA ALA A 1141 28.51 -46.45 11.59
C ALA A 1141 29.44 -45.83 12.64
N SER A 1142 29.21 -46.15 13.92
CA SER A 1142 30.08 -45.73 15.03
C SER A 1142 31.51 -46.27 14.91
N LEU A 1143 31.69 -47.52 14.47
CA LEU A 1143 33.02 -48.09 14.17
C LEU A 1143 33.72 -47.38 12.99
N GLY A 1144 32.95 -46.79 12.08
CA GLY A 1144 33.44 -46.06 10.92
C GLY A 1144 34.31 -44.85 11.29
N HIS A 1145 34.10 -44.21 12.45
CA HIS A 1145 34.92 -43.08 12.90
C HIS A 1145 36.40 -43.43 13.05
N ALA A 1146 36.71 -44.70 13.34
CA ALA A 1146 38.07 -45.23 13.45
C ALA A 1146 38.63 -45.80 12.13
N CYS A 1147 37.84 -45.81 11.05
CA CYS A 1147 38.20 -46.41 9.76
C CYS A 1147 38.40 -45.31 8.69
N PRO A 1148 39.62 -44.80 8.47
CA PRO A 1148 39.86 -43.72 7.50
C PRO A 1148 39.54 -44.09 6.04
N GLN A 1149 39.53 -45.37 5.72
CA GLN A 1149 39.11 -45.91 4.41
C GLN A 1149 38.00 -46.95 4.59
N LEU A 1150 37.31 -47.30 3.51
CA LEU A 1150 36.26 -48.30 3.51
C LEU A 1150 36.79 -49.64 4.01
N ARG A 1151 36.26 -50.09 5.15
CA ARG A 1151 36.61 -51.38 5.74
C ARG A 1151 35.46 -52.35 5.55
N TRP A 1152 35.76 -53.55 5.06
CA TRP A 1152 34.82 -54.66 4.91
C TRP A 1152 35.09 -55.75 5.95
N TRP A 1153 34.02 -56.28 6.53
CA TRP A 1153 34.05 -57.43 7.44
C TRP A 1153 33.34 -58.61 6.81
N SER A 1154 34.07 -59.72 6.61
CA SER A 1154 33.52 -61.01 6.16
C SER A 1154 32.94 -61.85 7.31
N SER A 1155 33.25 -61.49 8.55
CA SER A 1155 32.73 -62.10 9.78
C SER A 1155 32.23 -61.04 10.75
N LEU A 1156 31.16 -61.35 11.49
CA LEU A 1156 30.53 -60.41 12.42
C LEU A 1156 31.50 -59.97 13.54
N PRO A 1157 31.71 -58.66 13.76
CA PRO A 1157 32.53 -58.17 14.87
C PRO A 1157 31.95 -58.54 16.24
N PRO A 1158 32.78 -58.87 17.25
CA PRO A 1158 32.29 -59.31 18.57
C PRO A 1158 31.32 -58.32 19.23
N LYS A 1159 31.53 -57.01 19.04
CA LYS A 1159 30.70 -55.94 19.62
C LYS A 1159 29.27 -55.86 19.09
N LEU A 1160 28.97 -56.54 17.98
CA LEU A 1160 27.65 -56.58 17.35
C LEU A 1160 26.98 -57.95 17.49
N ARG A 1161 27.63 -58.91 18.15
CA ARG A 1161 27.15 -60.29 18.24
C ARG A 1161 25.78 -60.38 18.88
N ASP A 1162 25.56 -59.62 19.94
CA ASP A 1162 24.33 -59.68 20.71
C ASP A 1162 23.15 -59.08 19.95
N ASP A 1163 23.29 -57.89 19.35
CA ASP A 1163 22.19 -57.27 18.58
C ASP A 1163 21.89 -58.06 17.29
N PHE A 1164 22.93 -58.59 16.65
CA PHE A 1164 22.75 -59.43 15.46
C PHE A 1164 22.01 -60.74 15.78
N LEU A 1165 22.34 -61.37 16.92
CA LEU A 1165 21.63 -62.57 17.37
C LEU A 1165 20.19 -62.24 17.75
N GLN A 1166 19.92 -61.09 18.37
CA GLN A 1166 18.55 -60.64 18.64
C GLN A 1166 17.74 -60.43 17.36
N ASP A 1167 18.31 -59.77 16.35
CA ASP A 1167 17.67 -59.60 15.04
C ASP A 1167 17.43 -60.96 14.35
N LYS A 1168 18.41 -61.87 14.42
CA LYS A 1168 18.32 -63.21 13.81
C LYS A 1168 17.28 -64.10 14.49
N LEU A 1169 17.12 -63.96 15.80
CA LEU A 1169 16.11 -64.68 16.60
C LEU A 1169 14.72 -64.02 16.54
N GLY A 1170 14.58 -62.89 15.83
CA GLY A 1170 13.31 -62.17 15.69
C GLY A 1170 12.81 -61.59 17.01
N ILE A 1171 13.72 -61.22 17.91
CA ILE A 1171 13.35 -60.71 19.24
C ILE A 1171 12.73 -59.30 19.08
N PRO A 1172 11.49 -59.09 19.54
CA PRO A 1172 10.81 -57.81 19.40
C PRO A 1172 11.46 -56.74 20.26
N GLN A 1173 11.76 -55.60 19.64
CA GLN A 1173 12.01 -54.35 20.36
C GLN A 1173 10.73 -53.53 20.43
N TYR A 1174 10.65 -52.65 21.40
CA TYR A 1174 9.41 -51.96 21.74
C TYR A 1174 9.63 -50.47 21.69
N ARG A 1175 8.97 -49.78 20.74
CA ARG A 1175 8.91 -48.32 20.72
C ARG A 1175 7.59 -47.87 21.29
N THR A 1176 7.63 -47.17 22.41
CA THR A 1176 6.47 -46.49 22.98
C THR A 1176 6.32 -45.12 22.32
N THR A 1177 5.36 -44.99 21.41
CA THR A 1177 4.95 -43.69 20.82
C THR A 1177 3.73 -43.13 21.48
#